data_AF-A0A7V9G3Q6-F1
#
_entry.id   AF-A0A7V9G3Q6-F1
#
_cell.length_a   1.000
_cell.length_b   1.000
_cell.length_c   1.000
_cell.angle_alpha   90.00
_cell.angle_beta   90.00
_cell.angle_gamma   90.00
#
_symmetry.space_group_name_H-M   'P 1'
#
loop_
_entity.id
_entity.type
_entity.pdbx_description
1 polymer ?
#
loop_
_entity_poly.entity_id
_entity_poly.type
_entity_poly.pdbx_seq_one_letter_code
_entity_poly.pdbx_strand_id
1 'polypeptide(L)'
;MIATRTLSTFASLLLPLAMAWCVDTSGATGHRDELAKIPGLIEKDGSFTWEDAAGAGVVISDFVDGRPMVEVAGVIIAVPPALIVSHPEAIKHLRTLAKVAKPAAVSGWSLDVSILAGPVLRGDKTVVVEDKLLKRIDIKLADRAKDLARLATAVQQFKAKLPGVGMNHDARKATEAVLDLMCQEDLAGATDEFTPDFARRVARTGWLTQIIKDSKCTDELKGAIVDAEKMTATLTFTDGTASLSEMRDAFGHGGWTLTLPNRVSYAVPHLEPLFLGSGAQRKRRFDLDLVVDLPAKSDPLTDADKATAARVYHKKRLLGSWDGKAFTADAKVWRDEVADTRMTHGAENTLPPHLVLSACNGDPRRLIVPAGVLIPAKDGSPSEVARFLGDAAKLLPDAGYVDLVGEYLYSYVYDSPDPRFPFLIGSKQLSGEIHQTADQTVANVAGGVMRGDCDDIAELYESICVKKGLHGHCALLPGHTAFVYAEKPDDSWRVTLLQTGPPMQFSAKALPDALRALYASFDQAAAVDPDGLGILLRFSGENTRGAWRLSWRIFAEPEYSKAMVDVQRDWQYQTYARGITTMKKMIDAGDKDPANYRELAGLANFTGQHALAVEYMQKAIDVTVDPVGKLQMNLEQVGHMHEAKLDDQARALALDILEKQIPATREQLGNGIAQICCGLAAQFNKLKAWDLSTRTLKEIQGPMNNAIMTLAGIAANPKFDPKTWEQLATVKSLVAAFHGVSLELITGVGIEEIQKDPAQAQLQKAGEVWTKHISFRDSDDVGEVLGQYAALGAMLKFRLGQDKLIERLESATFPATAKKDHYQRKDLEDEAQLESDLQWIKLSVPFWYGVMAQEFAIDKETVDTKQVKRFGRALVAAAAAQGKLGLDSAKTESLEQLGRVVLALVEKDAKTLRELLKAVAKENDKRLRDSTAQWLGDASRCLDDKWYGEVIQLWKEEINYKPKWFWVAWRAALSKAPQKALAVAKRAAAEFKDDPSFSEEYEFMRQILGPAVKASDAAPH
;
A
#
# COMPACT_ATOMS: atom_id res chain seq x y z
N MET A 1 20.80 26.96 24.23
CA MET A 1 19.87 28.08 24.41
C MET A 1 18.50 27.60 23.91
N ILE A 2 17.67 26.84 24.63
CA ILE A 2 17.23 26.88 26.04
C ILE A 2 16.71 28.29 26.43
N ALA A 3 15.41 28.34 26.73
CA ALA A 3 14.59 29.46 27.21
C ALA A 3 13.99 30.43 26.17
N THR A 4 12.84 30.09 25.58
CA THR A 4 11.65 30.97 25.34
C THR A 4 10.55 30.25 24.52
N ARG A 5 9.99 29.16 25.06
CA ARG A 5 8.83 28.46 24.43
C ARG A 5 7.79 27.96 25.44
N THR A 6 7.50 28.77 26.47
CA THR A 6 6.57 28.38 27.55
C THR A 6 5.40 29.34 27.78
N LEU A 7 5.08 30.23 26.83
CA LEU A 7 4.05 31.27 27.04
C LEU A 7 3.24 31.62 25.78
N SER A 8 2.83 30.64 24.96
CA SER A 8 1.91 30.91 23.82
C SER A 8 0.71 29.96 23.69
N THR A 9 0.40 29.16 24.71
CA THR A 9 -0.77 28.25 24.71
C THR A 9 -1.97 28.82 25.49
N PHE A 10 -1.93 30.07 25.93
CA PHE A 10 -2.98 30.70 26.74
C PHE A 10 -3.72 31.88 26.06
N ALA A 11 -3.51 32.11 24.76
CA ALA A 11 -4.05 33.29 24.05
C ALA A 11 -4.84 32.99 22.76
N SER A 12 -5.18 31.72 22.48
CA SER A 12 -5.94 31.31 21.28
C SER A 12 -7.32 30.70 21.59
N LEU A 13 -7.80 30.88 22.83
CA LEU A 13 -9.15 30.50 23.29
C LEU A 13 -10.11 31.71 23.41
N LEU A 14 -9.76 32.85 22.81
CA LEU A 14 -10.63 34.02 22.68
C LEU A 14 -10.63 34.46 21.20
N LEU A 15 -11.84 34.62 20.64
CA LEU A 15 -12.21 34.84 19.22
C LEU A 15 -12.31 33.54 18.38
N PRO A 16 -13.54 32.99 18.27
CA PRO A 16 -14.54 33.60 17.39
C PRO A 16 -15.81 33.99 18.14
N LEU A 17 -15.85 35.25 18.58
CA LEU A 17 -17.05 35.94 19.08
C LEU A 17 -16.98 37.37 18.54
N ALA A 18 -17.04 37.50 17.22
CA ALA A 18 -17.07 38.78 16.53
C ALA A 18 -17.74 38.61 15.15
N MET A 19 -18.96 38.07 15.15
CA MET A 19 -20.02 38.41 14.18
C MET A 19 -21.31 37.69 14.58
N ALA A 20 -21.83 38.06 15.75
CA ALA A 20 -23.25 38.05 16.04
C ALA A 20 -23.43 39.00 17.24
N TRP A 21 -24.11 40.11 16.96
CA TRP A 21 -24.79 40.97 17.92
C TRP A 21 -23.93 42.02 18.65
N CYS A 22 -23.82 43.18 18.01
CA CYS A 22 -23.84 44.43 18.78
C CYS A 22 -25.25 44.59 19.35
N VAL A 23 -25.46 44.21 20.61
CA VAL A 23 -26.59 44.69 21.41
C VAL A 23 -26.04 45.69 22.41
N ASP A 24 -26.57 46.90 22.28
CA ASP A 24 -26.42 48.05 23.16
C ASP A 24 -26.80 47.66 24.60
N THR A 25 -25.90 47.88 25.56
CA THR A 25 -26.09 47.55 26.99
C THR A 25 -26.96 48.58 27.71
N SER A 26 -28.02 49.07 27.08
CA SER A 26 -28.96 50.01 27.68
C SER A 26 -30.36 49.40 27.81
N GLY A 27 -30.71 49.00 29.04
CA GLY A 27 -32.10 48.79 29.48
C GLY A 27 -32.65 47.37 29.31
N ALA A 28 -33.25 46.87 30.38
CA ALA A 28 -33.93 45.57 30.51
C ALA A 28 -35.10 45.31 29.52
N THR A 29 -35.32 46.19 28.54
CA THR A 29 -36.36 46.09 27.52
C THR A 29 -35.89 45.38 26.24
N GLY A 30 -34.59 45.39 25.91
CA GLY A 30 -34.07 44.80 24.66
C GLY A 30 -34.16 43.26 24.59
N HIS A 31 -34.08 42.58 25.73
CA HIS A 31 -34.12 41.11 25.76
C HIS A 31 -35.56 40.53 25.72
N ARG A 32 -36.60 41.33 25.99
CA ARG A 32 -37.99 40.82 26.03
C ARG A 32 -38.45 40.23 24.69
N ASP A 33 -38.14 40.90 23.58
CA ASP A 33 -38.57 40.49 22.23
C ASP A 33 -37.83 39.23 21.72
N GLU A 34 -36.67 38.92 22.29
CA GLU A 34 -35.90 37.73 22.00
C GLU A 34 -36.31 36.55 22.87
N LEU A 35 -36.66 36.83 24.13
CA LEU A 35 -37.24 35.87 25.06
C LEU A 35 -38.60 35.37 24.58
N ALA A 36 -39.43 36.24 23.99
CA ALA A 36 -40.70 35.83 23.39
C ALA A 36 -40.55 34.85 22.20
N LYS A 37 -39.36 34.77 21.59
CA LYS A 37 -39.05 33.82 20.50
C LYS A 37 -38.57 32.46 21.01
N ILE A 38 -38.35 32.33 22.32
CA ILE A 38 -37.92 31.08 22.94
C ILE A 38 -39.11 30.13 23.09
N PRO A 39 -39.09 28.93 22.48
CA PRO A 39 -40.18 27.96 22.62
C PRO A 39 -40.47 27.62 24.10
N GLY A 40 -41.75 27.65 24.47
CA GLY A 40 -42.24 27.31 25.82
C GLY A 40 -42.12 28.42 26.88
N LEU A 41 -41.53 29.57 26.54
CA LEU A 41 -41.43 30.70 27.47
C LEU A 41 -42.68 31.57 27.40
N ILE A 42 -43.35 31.76 28.53
CA ILE A 42 -44.60 32.51 28.64
C ILE A 42 -44.40 33.62 29.66
N GLU A 43 -44.72 34.86 29.29
CA GLU A 43 -44.78 35.96 30.24
C GLU A 43 -46.09 35.86 31.05
N LYS A 44 -45.97 35.69 32.37
CA LYS A 44 -47.09 35.70 33.31
C LYS A 44 -46.76 36.65 34.45
N ASP A 45 -47.67 37.61 34.71
CA ASP A 45 -47.60 38.55 35.82
C ASP A 45 -46.27 39.35 35.91
N GLY A 46 -45.71 39.73 34.76
CA GLY A 46 -44.45 40.49 34.67
C GLY A 46 -43.19 39.66 34.87
N SER A 47 -43.31 38.35 35.05
CA SER A 47 -42.21 37.38 35.12
C SER A 47 -42.24 36.43 33.92
N PHE A 48 -41.07 36.02 33.45
CA PHE A 48 -40.98 34.99 32.40
C PHE A 48 -40.99 33.62 33.07
N THR A 49 -41.97 32.79 32.71
CA THR A 49 -42.09 31.41 33.18
C THR A 49 -41.90 30.47 32.01
N TRP A 50 -41.01 29.49 32.17
CA TRP A 50 -40.94 28.37 31.24
C TRP A 50 -41.94 27.31 31.63
N GLU A 51 -42.98 27.13 30.83
CA GLU A 51 -43.96 26.07 31.04
C GLU A 51 -43.62 24.87 30.16
N ASP A 52 -43.59 23.68 30.76
CA ASP A 52 -43.61 22.45 29.97
C ASP A 52 -45.03 22.19 29.41
N ALA A 53 -45.15 21.20 28.52
CA ALA A 53 -46.43 20.81 27.93
C ALA A 53 -47.47 20.27 28.96
N ALA A 54 -47.05 20.04 30.21
CA ALA A 54 -47.91 19.62 31.33
C ALA A 54 -48.27 20.78 32.28
N GLY A 55 -47.85 22.02 31.98
CA GLY A 55 -48.15 23.22 32.76
C GLY A 55 -47.29 23.42 34.01
N ALA A 56 -46.21 22.65 34.19
CA ALA A 56 -45.27 22.82 35.29
C ALA A 56 -44.24 23.91 34.94
N GLY A 57 -44.50 25.14 35.39
CA GLY A 57 -43.67 26.31 35.14
C GLY A 57 -42.35 26.35 35.94
N VAL A 58 -41.28 26.88 35.36
CA VAL A 58 -40.06 27.29 36.08
C VAL A 58 -39.86 28.80 35.87
N VAL A 59 -39.79 29.57 36.97
CA VAL A 59 -39.75 31.03 36.92
C VAL A 59 -38.31 31.51 36.70
N ILE A 60 -38.13 32.36 35.69
CA ILE A 60 -36.87 33.09 35.49
C ILE A 60 -36.85 34.23 36.51
N SER A 61 -35.91 34.15 37.45
CA SER A 61 -35.76 35.11 38.54
C SER A 61 -34.94 36.34 38.14
N ASP A 62 -33.98 36.20 37.22
CA ASP A 62 -33.12 37.30 36.76
C ASP A 62 -32.41 36.95 35.43
N PHE A 63 -31.65 37.90 34.88
CA PHE A 63 -30.68 37.70 33.81
C PHE A 63 -29.30 38.21 34.22
N VAL A 64 -28.31 37.32 34.22
CA VAL A 64 -26.91 37.68 34.52
C VAL A 64 -26.07 37.39 33.29
N ASP A 65 -25.38 38.42 32.77
CA ASP A 65 -24.57 38.35 31.54
C ASP A 65 -25.31 37.73 30.34
N GLY A 66 -26.59 38.09 30.18
CA GLY A 66 -27.45 37.58 29.10
C GLY A 66 -27.90 36.12 29.27
N ARG A 67 -27.65 35.49 30.42
CA ARG A 67 -28.11 34.12 30.72
C ARG A 67 -29.32 34.17 31.66
N PRO A 68 -30.43 33.48 31.34
CA PRO A 68 -31.56 33.35 32.25
C PRO A 68 -31.13 32.64 33.53
N MET A 69 -31.41 33.28 34.66
CA MET A 69 -31.26 32.72 35.99
C MET A 69 -32.62 32.19 36.43
N VAL A 70 -32.66 30.92 36.76
CA VAL A 70 -33.89 30.20 37.06
C VAL A 70 -33.85 29.76 38.52
N GLU A 71 -34.82 30.17 39.31
CA GLU A 71 -34.92 29.74 40.71
C GLU A 71 -35.80 28.49 40.81
N VAL A 72 -35.20 27.39 41.27
CA VAL A 72 -35.89 26.11 41.41
C VAL A 72 -35.59 25.51 42.77
N ALA A 73 -36.63 25.22 43.55
CA ALA A 73 -36.51 24.65 44.90
C ALA A 73 -35.62 25.47 45.87
N GLY A 74 -35.42 26.77 45.63
CA GLY A 74 -34.53 27.65 46.39
C GLY A 74 -33.06 27.58 45.97
N VAL A 75 -32.77 27.08 44.76
CA VAL A 75 -31.45 27.10 44.12
C VAL A 75 -31.53 27.96 42.87
N ILE A 76 -30.63 28.94 42.75
CA ILE A 76 -30.52 29.80 41.57
C ILE A 76 -29.59 29.12 40.56
N ILE A 77 -30.08 28.88 39.34
CA ILE A 77 -29.38 28.13 38.28
C ILE A 77 -29.29 28.99 37.01
N ALA A 78 -28.09 29.20 36.51
CA ALA A 78 -27.87 29.78 35.19
C ALA A 78 -28.20 28.76 34.09
N VAL A 79 -29.02 29.13 33.11
CA VAL A 79 -29.33 28.29 31.95
C VAL A 79 -28.72 28.91 30.69
N PRO A 80 -27.70 28.28 30.08
CA PRO A 80 -27.11 28.77 28.83
C PRO A 80 -28.16 28.89 27.70
N PRO A 81 -28.25 30.05 27.01
CA PRO A 81 -29.23 30.25 25.94
C PRO A 81 -29.19 29.19 24.83
N ALA A 82 -28.00 28.68 24.49
CA ALA A 82 -27.86 27.65 23.47
C ALA A 82 -28.57 26.33 23.84
N LEU A 83 -28.62 25.95 25.13
CA LEU A 83 -29.26 24.72 25.58
C LEU A 83 -30.78 24.77 25.52
N ILE A 84 -31.35 25.97 25.60
CA ILE A 84 -32.78 26.21 25.45
C ILE A 84 -33.28 25.74 24.09
N VAL A 85 -32.52 26.12 23.06
CA VAL A 85 -32.88 25.87 21.67
C VAL A 85 -32.49 24.46 21.26
N SER A 86 -31.33 23.98 21.69
CA SER A 86 -30.78 22.68 21.28
C SER A 86 -31.24 21.49 22.14
N HIS A 87 -31.59 21.73 23.41
CA HIS A 87 -31.91 20.71 24.41
C HIS A 87 -33.05 21.14 25.37
N PRO A 88 -34.24 21.52 24.86
CA PRO A 88 -35.35 21.97 25.70
C PRO A 88 -35.81 20.90 26.71
N GLU A 89 -35.54 19.62 26.45
CA GLU A 89 -35.79 18.52 27.38
C GLU A 89 -34.97 18.61 28.67
N ALA A 90 -33.76 19.20 28.64
CA ALA A 90 -32.89 19.31 29.82
C ALA A 90 -33.54 20.16 30.93
N ILE A 91 -34.37 21.12 30.54
CA ILE A 91 -35.12 22.00 31.46
C ILE A 91 -36.06 21.17 32.36
N LYS A 92 -36.62 20.08 31.84
CA LYS A 92 -37.51 19.17 32.61
C LYS A 92 -36.82 18.52 33.80
N HIS A 93 -35.49 18.42 33.76
CA HIS A 93 -34.69 17.82 34.83
C HIS A 93 -34.29 18.82 35.93
N LEU A 94 -34.45 20.14 35.72
CA LEU A 94 -34.00 21.17 36.65
C LEU A 94 -34.56 20.98 38.06
N ARG A 95 -35.85 20.65 38.21
CA ARG A 95 -36.47 20.43 39.52
C ARG A 95 -35.82 19.26 40.28
N THR A 96 -35.50 18.18 39.58
CA THR A 96 -34.86 17.00 40.18
C THR A 96 -33.43 17.32 40.57
N LEU A 97 -32.66 17.92 39.66
CA LEU A 97 -31.26 18.28 39.93
C LEU A 97 -31.15 19.35 41.04
N ALA A 98 -32.03 20.35 41.06
CA ALA A 98 -32.03 21.40 42.09
C ALA A 98 -32.33 20.86 43.49
N LYS A 99 -33.22 19.87 43.63
CA LYS A 99 -33.48 19.20 44.92
C LYS A 99 -32.22 18.55 45.50
N VAL A 100 -31.38 17.98 44.63
CA VAL A 100 -30.11 17.35 45.01
C VAL A 100 -29.03 18.39 45.27
N ALA A 101 -29.03 19.50 44.53
CA ALA A 101 -28.09 20.61 44.70
C ALA A 101 -28.31 21.40 46.00
N LYS A 102 -29.57 21.55 46.44
CA LYS A 102 -29.97 22.41 47.55
C LYS A 102 -29.17 22.21 48.85
N PRO A 103 -28.93 20.97 49.34
CA PRO A 103 -28.18 20.75 50.57
C PRO A 103 -26.71 21.16 50.48
N ALA A 104 -26.16 21.35 49.28
CA ALA A 104 -24.76 21.69 49.07
C ALA A 104 -24.43 23.15 49.44
N ALA A 105 -25.43 24.04 49.48
CA ALA A 105 -25.27 25.49 49.68
C ALA A 105 -24.20 26.13 48.77
N VAL A 106 -23.99 25.58 47.58
CA VAL A 106 -23.06 26.10 46.56
C VAL A 106 -23.78 27.17 45.73
N SER A 107 -23.11 28.29 45.46
CA SER A 107 -23.56 29.33 44.52
C SER A 107 -22.97 29.10 43.13
N GLY A 108 -23.55 29.76 42.11
CA GLY A 108 -23.00 29.72 40.74
C GLY A 108 -23.32 28.45 39.95
N TRP A 109 -24.44 27.77 40.25
CA TRP A 109 -24.87 26.61 39.47
C TRP A 109 -25.19 27.00 38.03
N SER A 110 -24.70 26.20 37.08
CA SER A 110 -25.07 26.30 35.67
C SER A 110 -25.63 24.95 35.19
N LEU A 111 -26.74 24.98 34.46
CA LEU A 111 -27.21 23.84 33.69
C LEU A 111 -26.24 23.57 32.54
N ASP A 112 -25.88 22.30 32.36
CA ASP A 112 -25.15 21.81 31.19
C ASP A 112 -25.73 20.47 30.74
N VAL A 113 -25.46 20.09 29.49
CA VAL A 113 -25.75 18.76 28.96
C VAL A 113 -24.42 18.09 28.64
N SER A 114 -24.11 17.05 29.41
CA SER A 114 -22.98 16.16 29.18
C SER A 114 -23.39 15.03 28.24
N ILE A 115 -22.54 14.70 27.27
CA ILE A 115 -22.74 13.52 26.41
C ILE A 115 -22.78 12.20 27.22
N LEU A 116 -22.03 12.16 28.33
CA LEU A 116 -21.91 10.99 29.19
C LEU A 116 -23.02 10.94 30.25
N ALA A 117 -23.21 12.05 30.97
CA ALA A 117 -24.09 12.12 32.14
C ALA A 117 -25.50 12.66 31.85
N GLY A 118 -25.77 13.15 30.63
CA GLY A 118 -27.03 13.84 30.32
C GLY A 118 -27.10 15.23 30.95
N PRO A 119 -28.31 15.72 31.29
CA PRO A 119 -28.48 17.00 32.00
C PRO A 119 -27.82 16.98 33.38
N VAL A 120 -26.97 17.97 33.66
CA VAL A 120 -26.21 18.11 34.91
C VAL A 120 -26.26 19.54 35.42
N LEU A 121 -26.12 19.73 36.74
CA LEU A 121 -25.79 21.05 37.31
C LEU A 121 -24.30 21.08 37.63
N ARG A 122 -23.58 22.07 37.11
CA ARG A 122 -22.16 22.29 37.39
C ARG A 122 -22.00 23.50 38.30
N GLY A 123 -21.22 23.32 39.37
CA GLY A 123 -20.61 24.39 40.16
C GLY A 123 -19.09 24.22 40.13
N ASP A 124 -18.36 25.17 40.71
CA ASP A 124 -16.88 25.24 40.59
C ASP A 124 -16.14 23.95 40.99
N LYS A 125 -16.62 23.29 42.03
CA LYS A 125 -16.03 22.04 42.58
C LYS A 125 -17.06 20.94 42.79
N THR A 126 -18.25 21.09 42.23
CA THR A 126 -19.36 20.15 42.43
C THR A 126 -20.11 19.93 41.14
N VAL A 127 -20.57 18.70 40.94
CA VAL A 127 -21.47 18.38 39.82
C VAL A 127 -22.63 17.56 40.37
N VAL A 128 -23.84 17.92 39.98
CA VAL A 128 -25.03 17.10 40.22
C VAL A 128 -25.32 16.30 38.96
N VAL A 129 -25.31 14.98 39.11
CA VAL A 129 -25.63 14.02 38.05
C VAL A 129 -26.77 13.14 38.57
N GLU A 130 -27.88 13.09 37.84
CA GLU A 130 -29.09 12.35 38.24
C GLU A 130 -29.53 12.72 39.68
N ASP A 131 -29.49 11.77 40.62
CA ASP A 131 -29.85 11.97 42.04
C ASP A 131 -28.64 12.16 42.97
N LYS A 132 -27.43 12.35 42.41
CA LYS A 132 -26.16 12.42 43.16
C LYS A 132 -25.49 13.79 43.07
N LEU A 133 -24.99 14.26 44.21
CA LEU A 133 -24.09 15.40 44.32
C LEU A 133 -22.65 14.92 44.46
N LEU A 134 -21.84 15.08 43.41
CA LEU A 134 -20.44 14.67 43.38
C LEU A 134 -19.54 15.87 43.70
N LYS A 135 -18.54 15.66 44.57
CA LYS A 135 -17.56 16.69 44.94
C LYS A 135 -16.22 16.40 44.29
N ARG A 136 -15.58 17.42 43.73
CA ARG A 136 -14.22 17.33 43.19
C ARG A 136 -13.26 16.93 44.30
N ILE A 137 -12.45 15.91 44.05
CA ILE A 137 -11.30 15.56 44.87
C ILE A 137 -10.02 15.94 44.13
N ASP A 138 -9.06 16.50 44.85
CA ASP A 138 -7.75 16.82 44.29
C ASP A 138 -6.93 15.52 44.22
N ILE A 139 -6.66 15.07 43.01
CA ILE A 139 -5.86 13.86 42.77
C ILE A 139 -4.41 14.27 42.64
N LYS A 140 -3.52 13.61 43.38
CA LYS A 140 -2.09 13.69 43.12
C LYS A 140 -1.82 12.98 41.80
N LEU A 141 -1.56 13.76 40.75
CA LEU A 141 -1.20 13.23 39.43
C LEU A 141 -0.02 12.25 39.58
N ALA A 142 -0.18 11.07 39.01
CA ALA A 142 0.89 10.08 38.97
C ALA A 142 2.06 10.64 38.13
N ASP A 143 3.29 10.42 38.59
CA ASP A 143 4.49 10.71 37.81
C ASP A 143 4.66 9.61 36.76
N ARG A 144 4.11 9.86 35.55
CA ARG A 144 4.13 8.91 34.43
C ARG A 144 5.45 8.90 33.66
N ALA A 145 6.41 9.79 34.00
CA ALA A 145 7.73 9.80 33.35
C ALA A 145 8.51 8.50 33.59
N LYS A 146 8.27 7.83 34.72
CA LYS A 146 8.88 6.53 35.04
C LYS A 146 8.39 5.42 34.14
N ASP A 147 7.13 5.45 33.73
CA ASP A 147 6.55 4.43 32.85
C ASP A 147 7.13 4.58 31.43
N LEU A 148 7.25 5.82 30.93
CA LEU A 148 7.91 6.11 29.66
C LEU A 148 9.41 5.74 29.68
N ALA A 149 10.11 6.02 30.78
CA ALA A 149 11.52 5.63 30.94
C ALA A 149 11.71 4.11 30.96
N ARG A 150 10.77 3.37 31.59
CA ARG A 150 10.77 1.91 31.56
C ARG A 150 10.50 1.39 30.15
N LEU A 151 9.53 1.95 29.43
CA LEU A 151 9.26 1.59 28.03
C LEU A 151 10.49 1.79 27.15
N ALA A 152 11.14 2.95 27.25
CA ALA A 152 12.39 3.22 26.51
C ALA A 152 13.49 2.19 26.84
N THR A 153 13.61 1.81 28.11
CA THR A 153 14.57 0.78 28.53
C THR A 153 14.25 -0.58 27.92
N ALA A 154 12.98 -1.00 27.96
CA ALA A 154 12.54 -2.27 27.38
C ALA A 154 12.73 -2.31 25.85
N VAL A 155 12.46 -1.20 25.15
CA VAL A 155 12.74 -1.03 23.72
C VAL A 155 14.23 -1.24 23.43
N GLN A 156 15.14 -0.58 24.17
CA GLN A 156 16.58 -0.74 23.95
C GLN A 156 17.07 -2.17 24.24
N GLN A 157 16.52 -2.81 25.28
CA GLN A 157 16.81 -4.23 25.56
C GLN A 157 16.36 -5.14 24.41
N PHE A 158 15.21 -4.86 23.80
CA PHE A 158 14.72 -5.60 22.65
C PHE A 158 15.59 -5.40 21.41
N LYS A 159 15.95 -4.14 21.08
CA LYS A 159 16.84 -3.82 19.96
C LYS A 159 18.17 -4.57 20.04
N ALA A 160 18.74 -4.69 21.25
CA ALA A 160 19.99 -5.43 21.47
C ALA A 160 19.90 -6.95 21.15
N LYS A 161 18.69 -7.52 21.04
CA LYS A 161 18.47 -8.93 20.68
C LYS A 161 18.32 -9.15 19.17
N LEU A 162 17.93 -8.13 18.40
CA LEU A 162 17.64 -8.25 16.97
C LEU A 162 18.79 -8.86 16.14
N PRO A 163 20.09 -8.56 16.41
CA PRO A 163 21.19 -9.19 15.66
C PRO A 163 21.21 -10.72 15.72
N GLY A 164 20.60 -11.34 16.73
CA GLY A 164 20.55 -12.80 16.92
C GLY A 164 19.35 -13.52 16.28
N VAL A 165 18.42 -12.79 15.64
CA VAL A 165 17.14 -13.34 15.16
C VAL A 165 17.23 -13.95 13.75
N GLY A 166 18.31 -13.70 13.02
CA GLY A 166 18.51 -14.21 11.66
C GLY A 166 17.75 -13.44 10.58
N MET A 167 17.17 -12.28 10.91
CA MET A 167 16.62 -11.32 9.94
C MET A 167 17.73 -10.71 9.08
N ASN A 168 17.40 -10.39 7.82
CA ASN A 168 18.30 -9.62 6.97
C ASN A 168 18.49 -8.19 7.54
N HIS A 169 19.42 -7.45 6.94
CA HIS A 169 19.78 -6.12 7.41
C HIS A 169 18.60 -5.13 7.33
N ASP A 170 17.84 -5.15 6.24
CA ASP A 170 16.76 -4.20 5.99
C ASP A 170 15.57 -4.44 6.93
N ALA A 171 15.19 -5.70 7.16
CA ALA A 171 14.14 -6.06 8.11
C ALA A 171 14.51 -5.70 9.55
N ARG A 172 15.78 -5.84 9.91
CA ARG A 172 16.27 -5.40 11.21
C ARG A 172 16.10 -3.90 11.38
N LYS A 173 16.55 -3.10 10.41
CA LYS A 173 16.42 -1.64 10.43
C LYS A 173 14.96 -1.19 10.45
N ALA A 174 14.10 -1.79 9.64
CA ALA A 174 12.66 -1.53 9.65
C ALA A 174 12.05 -1.83 11.04
N THR A 175 12.40 -2.98 11.64
CA THR A 175 11.95 -3.34 12.99
C THR A 175 12.45 -2.36 14.04
N GLU A 176 13.70 -1.90 13.95
CA GLU A 176 14.26 -0.88 14.83
C GLU A 176 13.51 0.45 14.73
N ALA A 177 13.13 0.87 13.52
CA ALA A 177 12.33 2.07 13.30
C ALA A 177 10.95 1.97 13.95
N VAL A 178 10.27 0.82 13.82
CA VAL A 178 8.97 0.55 14.49
C VAL A 178 9.12 0.64 16.01
N LEU A 179 10.19 0.07 16.56
CA LEU A 179 10.47 0.09 18.00
C LEU A 179 10.74 1.52 18.51
N ASP A 180 11.44 2.33 17.74
CA ASP A 180 11.75 3.73 18.10
C ASP A 180 10.50 4.62 18.10
N LEU A 181 9.45 4.26 17.33
CA LEU A 181 8.16 4.95 17.35
C LEU A 181 7.39 4.74 18.65
N MET A 182 7.52 3.58 19.32
CA MET A 182 6.71 3.25 20.50
C MET A 182 6.86 4.23 21.68
N CYS A 183 8.03 4.87 21.79
CA CYS A 183 8.33 5.83 22.84
C CYS A 183 7.90 7.27 22.51
N GLN A 184 7.37 7.51 21.31
CA GLN A 184 6.98 8.83 20.86
C GLN A 184 5.54 9.14 21.27
N GLU A 185 5.26 10.42 21.48
CA GLU A 185 3.88 10.92 21.57
C GLU A 185 3.21 10.77 20.19
N ASP A 186 1.91 10.53 20.20
CA ASP A 186 1.14 10.48 18.96
C ASP A 186 1.19 11.85 18.27
N LEU A 187 1.91 11.90 17.15
CA LEU A 187 2.06 13.12 16.39
C LEU A 187 0.70 13.58 15.86
N ALA A 188 0.38 14.87 16.06
CA ALA A 188 -0.72 15.51 15.35
C ALA A 188 -0.32 15.75 13.88
N GLY A 189 -0.21 14.69 13.09
CA GLY A 189 0.17 14.75 11.68
C GLY A 189 0.23 13.36 11.05
N ALA A 190 -0.12 13.27 9.77
CA ALA A 190 0.01 12.06 8.97
C ALA A 190 1.49 11.98 8.61
N THR A 191 2.16 11.02 9.23
CA THR A 191 3.25 10.36 8.54
C THR A 191 2.60 9.44 7.49
N ASP A 192 3.21 9.31 6.31
CA ASP A 192 2.94 8.18 5.38
C ASP A 192 3.34 6.82 6.02
N GLU A 193 3.58 6.79 7.34
CA GLU A 193 4.05 5.70 8.18
C GLU A 193 3.03 5.49 9.31
N PHE A 194 2.93 4.27 9.83
CA PHE A 194 2.03 3.92 10.92
C PHE A 194 2.30 4.71 12.22
N THR A 195 1.29 4.86 13.07
CA THR A 195 1.34 5.74 14.25
C THR A 195 2.07 5.11 15.44
N PRO A 196 2.61 5.92 16.39
CA PRO A 196 3.13 5.42 17.65
C PRO A 196 2.14 4.55 18.45
N ASP A 197 0.85 4.93 18.50
CA ASP A 197 -0.21 4.09 19.10
C ASP A 197 -0.33 2.72 18.43
N PHE A 198 -0.34 2.70 17.09
CA PHE A 198 -0.42 1.44 16.38
C PHE A 198 0.81 0.56 16.66
N ALA A 199 2.02 1.14 16.70
CA ALA A 199 3.24 0.42 17.05
C ALA A 199 3.15 -0.22 18.46
N ARG A 200 2.65 0.51 19.45
CA ARG A 200 2.42 -0.03 20.80
C ARG A 200 1.34 -1.12 20.81
N ARG A 201 0.26 -0.93 20.06
CA ARG A 201 -0.84 -1.90 19.92
C ARG A 201 -0.38 -3.24 19.36
N VAL A 202 0.39 -3.24 18.27
CA VAL A 202 0.90 -4.50 17.68
C VAL A 202 1.91 -5.18 18.61
N ALA A 203 2.77 -4.42 19.30
CA ALA A 203 3.74 -4.99 20.23
C ALA A 203 3.08 -5.63 21.46
N ARG A 204 2.15 -4.92 22.12
CA ARG A 204 1.47 -5.45 23.33
C ARG A 204 0.63 -6.70 23.03
N THR A 205 0.12 -6.82 21.80
CA THR A 205 -0.72 -7.94 21.35
C THR A 205 0.06 -9.13 20.79
N GLY A 206 1.40 -9.04 20.76
CA GLY A 206 2.27 -10.20 20.52
C GLY A 206 2.89 -10.29 19.14
N TRP A 207 2.86 -9.24 18.32
CA TRP A 207 3.60 -9.17 17.05
C TRP A 207 5.06 -9.61 17.20
N LEU A 208 5.78 -9.01 18.17
CA LEU A 208 7.20 -9.27 18.39
C LEU A 208 7.51 -10.67 18.97
N THR A 209 6.50 -11.35 19.53
CA THR A 209 6.65 -12.73 20.04
C THR A 209 6.79 -13.74 18.90
N GLN A 210 6.30 -13.41 17.70
CA GLN A 210 6.51 -14.23 16.51
C GLN A 210 7.95 -14.17 16.01
N ILE A 211 8.67 -13.09 16.34
CA ILE A 211 10.03 -12.79 15.88
C ILE A 211 11.07 -13.34 16.87
N ILE A 212 10.93 -12.99 18.15
CA ILE A 212 11.85 -13.38 19.22
C ILE A 212 11.15 -14.34 20.16
N LYS A 213 11.60 -15.60 20.19
CA LYS A 213 11.06 -16.65 21.08
C LYS A 213 11.45 -16.48 22.55
N ASP A 214 12.29 -15.50 22.88
CA ASP A 214 12.60 -15.12 24.27
C ASP A 214 11.38 -14.47 24.92
N SER A 215 10.62 -15.28 25.68
CA SER A 215 9.43 -14.82 26.37
C SER A 215 9.75 -13.72 27.36
N LYS A 216 10.91 -13.74 28.03
CA LYS A 216 11.23 -12.73 29.06
C LYS A 216 11.40 -11.33 28.46
N CYS A 217 12.14 -11.22 27.36
CA CYS A 217 12.36 -9.93 26.71
C CYS A 217 11.08 -9.37 26.08
N THR A 218 10.28 -10.24 25.45
CA THR A 218 8.99 -9.85 24.87
C THR A 218 7.96 -9.50 25.94
N ASP A 219 7.89 -10.26 27.03
CA ASP A 219 6.99 -10.00 28.17
C ASP A 219 7.33 -8.69 28.89
N GLU A 220 8.61 -8.37 29.07
CA GLU A 220 9.01 -7.08 29.66
C GLU A 220 8.60 -5.89 28.79
N LEU A 221 8.79 -5.97 27.47
CA LEU A 221 8.33 -4.93 26.55
C LEU A 221 6.81 -4.77 26.59
N LYS A 222 6.06 -5.88 26.51
CA LYS A 222 4.60 -5.86 26.64
C LYS A 222 4.15 -5.26 27.97
N GLY A 223 4.78 -5.66 29.08
CA GLY A 223 4.49 -5.14 30.41
C GLY A 223 4.75 -3.64 30.52
N ALA A 224 5.87 -3.16 29.97
CA ALA A 224 6.20 -1.73 29.96
C ALA A 224 5.20 -0.91 29.12
N ILE A 225 4.72 -1.44 27.99
CA ILE A 225 3.65 -0.80 27.20
C ILE A 225 2.35 -0.75 28.01
N VAL A 226 1.92 -1.88 28.59
CA VAL A 226 0.70 -1.95 29.41
C VAL A 226 0.74 -0.98 30.57
N ASP A 227 1.89 -0.84 31.24
CA ASP A 227 2.03 0.11 32.34
C ASP A 227 2.01 1.57 31.88
N ALA A 228 2.56 1.89 30.70
CA ALA A 228 2.49 3.22 30.10
C ALA A 228 1.05 3.57 29.67
N GLU A 229 0.33 2.64 29.04
CA GLU A 229 -1.06 2.80 28.56
C GLU A 229 -2.11 2.66 29.68
N LYS A 230 -1.68 2.32 30.90
CA LYS A 230 -2.58 2.21 32.04
C LYS A 230 -3.28 3.55 32.32
N MET A 231 -4.60 3.54 32.25
CA MET A 231 -5.43 4.70 32.53
C MET A 231 -5.40 5.06 34.01
N THR A 232 -5.12 6.32 34.32
CA THR A 232 -5.10 6.88 35.67
C THR A 232 -5.98 8.13 35.74
N ALA A 233 -6.66 8.35 36.87
CA ALA A 233 -7.53 9.50 37.01
C ALA A 233 -6.70 10.79 37.14
N THR A 234 -6.99 11.79 36.29
CA THR A 234 -6.42 13.14 36.39
C THR A 234 -7.34 14.10 37.13
N LEU A 235 -8.64 13.81 37.10
CA LEU A 235 -9.70 14.54 37.78
C LEU A 235 -10.79 13.57 38.22
N THR A 236 -11.36 13.76 39.41
CA THR A 236 -12.49 12.95 39.88
C THR A 236 -13.45 13.80 40.69
N PHE A 237 -14.74 13.60 40.43
CA PHE A 237 -15.83 14.01 41.27
C PHE A 237 -16.45 12.76 41.88
N THR A 238 -16.63 12.71 43.21
CA THR A 238 -17.21 11.53 43.87
C THR A 238 -17.94 11.89 45.15
N ASP A 239 -18.87 11.01 45.56
CA ASP A 239 -19.47 10.99 46.91
C ASP A 239 -19.12 9.70 47.68
N GLY A 240 -18.22 8.87 47.13
CA GLY A 240 -17.85 7.54 47.65
C GLY A 240 -18.69 6.39 47.10
N THR A 241 -19.89 6.65 46.55
CA THR A 241 -20.79 5.66 45.96
C THR A 241 -20.99 5.83 44.45
N ALA A 242 -20.76 7.05 43.97
CA ALA A 242 -20.78 7.44 42.57
C ALA A 242 -19.52 8.23 42.23
N SER A 243 -19.10 8.18 40.97
CA SER A 243 -17.95 8.93 40.47
C SER A 243 -18.11 9.38 39.03
N LEU A 244 -17.52 10.54 38.72
CA LEU A 244 -17.26 11.04 37.37
C LEU A 244 -15.78 11.37 37.30
N SER A 245 -15.02 10.65 36.49
CA SER A 245 -13.55 10.75 36.45
C SER A 245 -13.03 10.95 35.03
N GLU A 246 -12.11 11.89 34.88
CA GLU A 246 -11.29 12.00 33.68
C GLU A 246 -10.09 11.07 33.84
N MET A 247 -9.87 10.23 32.84
CA MET A 247 -8.84 9.19 32.81
C MET A 247 -7.83 9.52 31.72
N ARG A 248 -6.54 9.41 32.03
CA ARG A 248 -5.44 9.59 31.09
C ARG A 248 -4.36 8.52 31.29
N ASP A 249 -3.75 8.08 30.20
CA ASP A 249 -2.53 7.26 30.21
C ASP A 249 -1.25 8.12 30.23
N ALA A 250 -0.07 7.51 30.06
CA ALA A 250 1.20 8.23 30.02
C ALA A 250 1.41 9.07 28.75
N PHE A 251 0.64 8.83 27.69
CA PHE A 251 0.69 9.54 26.40
C PHE A 251 -0.38 10.63 26.29
N GLY A 252 -1.28 10.74 27.27
CA GLY A 252 -2.37 11.72 27.30
C GLY A 252 -3.66 11.23 26.64
N HIS A 253 -3.70 9.98 26.17
CA HIS A 253 -4.93 9.37 25.68
C HIS A 253 -5.86 9.05 26.84
N GLY A 254 -7.17 9.06 26.56
CA GLY A 254 -8.17 8.64 27.53
C GLY A 254 -9.50 9.34 27.30
N GLY A 255 -10.25 9.51 28.37
CA GLY A 255 -11.63 9.96 28.29
C GLY A 255 -12.27 10.11 29.66
N TRP A 256 -13.60 10.07 29.69
CA TRP A 256 -14.38 10.23 30.91
C TRP A 256 -15.06 8.92 31.30
N THR A 257 -15.14 8.63 32.58
CA THR A 257 -15.89 7.49 33.13
C THR A 257 -16.93 7.98 34.10
N LEU A 258 -18.10 7.35 34.10
CA LEU A 258 -19.22 7.62 35.00
C LEU A 258 -19.60 6.31 35.68
N THR A 259 -19.59 6.29 37.00
CA THR A 259 -20.07 5.19 37.82
C THR A 259 -21.17 5.69 38.73
N LEU A 260 -22.37 5.15 38.58
CA LEU A 260 -23.55 5.35 39.42
C LEU A 260 -24.00 3.97 39.94
N PRO A 261 -24.81 3.90 41.02
CA PRO A 261 -25.25 2.63 41.59
C PRO A 261 -25.98 1.70 40.60
N ASN A 262 -26.65 2.28 39.61
CA ASN A 262 -27.49 1.62 38.61
C ASN A 262 -26.91 1.70 37.18
N ARG A 263 -25.81 2.42 36.97
CA ARG A 263 -25.31 2.74 35.62
C ARG A 263 -23.80 2.92 35.62
N VAL A 264 -23.13 2.31 34.65
CA VAL A 264 -21.71 2.56 34.38
C VAL A 264 -21.59 2.96 32.92
N SER A 265 -20.81 4.00 32.62
CA SER A 265 -20.60 4.46 31.26
C SER A 265 -19.20 5.05 31.10
N TYR A 266 -18.70 5.12 29.87
CA TYR A 266 -17.52 5.91 29.55
C TYR A 266 -17.71 6.68 28.23
N ALA A 267 -16.93 7.75 28.08
CA ALA A 267 -16.85 8.54 26.87
C ALA A 267 -15.40 8.68 26.44
N VAL A 268 -15.11 8.43 25.16
CA VAL A 268 -13.79 8.57 24.54
C VAL A 268 -13.94 9.17 23.15
N PRO A 269 -12.87 9.76 22.58
CA PRO A 269 -12.87 10.07 21.15
C PRO A 269 -13.22 8.83 20.33
N HIS A 270 -14.13 8.98 19.37
CA HIS A 270 -14.43 7.93 18.41
C HIS A 270 -13.23 7.74 17.47
N LEU A 271 -13.01 6.52 16.99
CA LEU A 271 -11.88 6.22 16.13
C LEU A 271 -11.99 7.00 14.81
N GLU A 272 -10.88 7.55 14.34
CA GLU A 272 -10.87 8.26 13.07
C GLU A 272 -10.71 7.27 11.90
N PRO A 273 -11.44 7.44 10.79
CA PRO A 273 -11.25 6.66 9.57
C PRO A 273 -9.88 6.96 8.95
N LEU A 274 -9.31 5.98 8.27
CA LEU A 274 -7.96 5.99 7.70
C LEU A 274 -7.80 7.12 6.66
N PHE A 275 -8.69 7.23 5.68
CA PHE A 275 -8.45 8.10 4.52
C PHE A 275 -8.72 9.59 4.77
N LEU A 276 -9.22 10.00 5.93
CA LEU A 276 -9.51 11.42 6.18
C LEU A 276 -8.28 12.34 6.24
N GLY A 277 -7.04 11.81 6.18
CA GLY A 277 -5.77 12.53 5.92
C GLY A 277 -5.43 13.62 6.95
N SER A 278 -4.17 13.94 7.25
CA SER A 278 -3.91 14.91 8.36
C SER A 278 -4.10 16.37 7.97
N GLY A 279 -4.79 17.15 8.80
CA GLY A 279 -4.85 18.60 8.63
C GLY A 279 -5.75 19.32 9.64
N ALA A 280 -5.60 20.65 9.74
CA ALA A 280 -6.45 21.48 10.62
C ALA A 280 -7.92 21.52 10.18
N GLN A 281 -8.20 21.27 8.89
CA GLN A 281 -9.58 21.08 8.40
C GLN A 281 -10.16 19.70 8.77
N ARG A 282 -9.32 18.65 8.89
CA ARG A 282 -9.68 17.29 9.35
C ARG A 282 -10.20 17.31 10.78
N LYS A 283 -9.44 17.91 11.73
CA LYS A 283 -9.80 18.01 13.15
C LYS A 283 -11.11 18.75 13.44
N ARG A 284 -11.61 19.57 12.50
CA ARG A 284 -12.86 20.34 12.69
C ARG A 284 -14.12 19.58 12.28
N ARG A 285 -13.99 18.52 11.47
CA ARG A 285 -15.11 17.78 10.87
C ARG A 285 -15.34 16.42 11.51
N PHE A 286 -14.29 15.70 11.90
CA PHE A 286 -14.40 14.39 12.55
C PHE A 286 -14.13 14.46 14.06
N ASP A 287 -14.73 15.45 14.73
CA ASP A 287 -14.66 15.63 16.19
C ASP A 287 -15.80 14.82 16.84
N LEU A 288 -15.70 13.50 16.72
CA LEU A 288 -16.74 12.57 17.17
C LEU A 288 -16.40 12.00 18.54
N ASP A 289 -17.39 11.98 19.43
CA ASP A 289 -17.31 11.34 20.74
C ASP A 289 -18.10 10.04 20.75
N LEU A 290 -17.48 8.95 21.21
CA LEU A 290 -18.13 7.69 21.53
C LEU A 290 -18.53 7.68 23.00
N VAL A 291 -19.77 7.34 23.30
CA VAL A 291 -20.27 7.06 24.65
C VAL A 291 -20.74 5.61 24.71
N VAL A 292 -20.25 4.85 25.69
CA VAL A 292 -20.60 3.44 25.89
C VAL A 292 -21.24 3.26 27.26
N ASP A 293 -22.38 2.58 27.31
CA ASP A 293 -23.05 2.20 28.55
C ASP A 293 -22.82 0.71 28.83
N LEU A 294 -22.49 0.41 30.08
CA LEU A 294 -22.18 -0.92 30.61
C LEU A 294 -23.18 -1.31 31.70
N PRO A 295 -23.33 -2.62 32.00
CA PRO A 295 -24.08 -3.08 33.16
C PRO A 295 -23.55 -2.45 34.46
N ALA A 296 -24.44 -2.24 35.44
CA ALA A 296 -24.05 -1.80 36.77
C ALA A 296 -22.94 -2.70 37.35
N LYS A 297 -21.96 -2.11 38.04
CA LYS A 297 -20.77 -2.77 38.62
C LYS A 297 -19.72 -3.26 37.61
N SER A 298 -19.85 -2.95 36.32
CA SER A 298 -18.78 -3.18 35.35
C SER A 298 -17.60 -2.25 35.60
N ASP A 299 -16.40 -2.64 35.17
CA ASP A 299 -15.24 -1.75 35.12
C ASP A 299 -15.20 -1.03 33.76
N PRO A 300 -15.41 0.30 33.71
CA PRO A 300 -15.43 1.04 32.45
C PRO A 300 -14.11 1.00 31.67
N LEU A 301 -12.99 0.63 32.30
CA LEU A 301 -11.68 0.58 31.66
C LEU A 301 -11.40 -0.76 30.98
N THR A 302 -12.07 -1.84 31.39
CA THR A 302 -11.73 -3.21 30.95
C THR A 302 -12.93 -3.99 30.40
N ASP A 303 -14.16 -3.59 30.73
CA ASP A 303 -15.39 -4.32 30.39
C ASP A 303 -16.11 -3.79 29.13
N ALA A 304 -15.41 -3.13 28.20
CA ALA A 304 -15.99 -2.61 26.96
C ALA A 304 -16.79 -3.68 26.17
N ASP A 305 -16.33 -4.94 26.21
CA ASP A 305 -17.00 -6.07 25.55
C ASP A 305 -18.38 -6.41 26.15
N LYS A 306 -18.69 -5.94 27.36
CA LYS A 306 -19.99 -6.12 28.04
C LYS A 306 -21.00 -5.02 27.73
N ALA A 307 -20.70 -4.12 26.81
CA ALA A 307 -21.56 -2.99 26.49
C ALA A 307 -23.02 -3.36 26.20
N THR A 308 -23.92 -2.62 26.82
CA THR A 308 -25.37 -2.74 26.65
C THR A 308 -25.93 -1.69 25.71
N ALA A 309 -25.25 -0.56 25.54
CA ALA A 309 -25.58 0.46 24.55
C ALA A 309 -24.34 1.27 24.17
N ALA A 310 -24.39 1.92 23.01
CA ALA A 310 -23.35 2.86 22.56
C ALA A 310 -23.96 3.99 21.73
N ARG A 311 -23.38 5.18 21.79
CA ARG A 311 -23.85 6.39 21.11
C ARG A 311 -22.67 7.16 20.55
N VAL A 312 -22.86 7.76 19.38
CA VAL A 312 -21.85 8.62 18.75
C VAL A 312 -22.40 10.04 18.58
N TYR A 313 -21.60 11.01 19.00
CA TYR A 313 -21.97 12.42 19.03
C TYR A 313 -20.99 13.26 18.20
N HIS A 314 -21.48 14.33 17.59
CA HIS A 314 -20.66 15.43 17.06
C HIS A 314 -21.05 16.71 17.78
N LYS A 315 -20.13 17.34 18.52
CA LYS A 315 -20.41 18.60 19.26
C LYS A 315 -21.70 18.54 20.10
N LYS A 316 -21.88 17.44 20.86
CA LYS A 316 -23.08 17.10 21.67
C LYS A 316 -24.36 16.73 20.90
N ARG A 317 -24.38 16.83 19.57
CA ARG A 317 -25.50 16.34 18.75
C ARG A 317 -25.37 14.82 18.57
N LEU A 318 -26.43 14.07 18.91
CA LEU A 318 -26.46 12.62 18.68
C LEU A 318 -26.55 12.35 17.18
N LEU A 319 -25.61 11.56 16.65
CA LEU A 319 -25.60 11.14 15.25
C LEU A 319 -26.16 9.72 15.07
N GLY A 320 -25.85 8.83 15.99
CA GLY A 320 -26.30 7.44 15.96
C GLY A 320 -26.25 6.77 17.33
N SER A 321 -27.10 5.75 17.52
CA SER A 321 -27.21 5.00 18.77
C SER A 321 -27.48 3.53 18.54
N TRP A 322 -26.89 2.68 19.38
CA TRP A 322 -27.09 1.24 19.46
C TRP A 322 -27.57 0.87 20.86
N ASP A 323 -28.67 0.14 20.98
CA ASP A 323 -29.33 -0.20 22.25
C ASP A 323 -29.03 -1.62 22.75
N GLY A 324 -27.98 -2.25 22.19
CA GLY A 324 -27.66 -3.65 22.43
C GLY A 324 -28.26 -4.60 21.37
N LYS A 325 -29.25 -4.13 20.59
CA LYS A 325 -29.97 -4.95 19.60
C LYS A 325 -29.95 -4.33 18.21
N ALA A 326 -30.29 -3.05 18.09
CA ALA A 326 -30.43 -2.36 16.81
C ALA A 326 -29.64 -1.05 16.81
N PHE A 327 -29.05 -0.73 15.66
CA PHE A 327 -28.42 0.57 15.43
C PHE A 327 -29.39 1.50 14.69
N THR A 328 -29.48 2.73 15.17
CA THR A 328 -30.34 3.78 14.61
C THR A 328 -29.52 5.04 14.39
N ALA A 329 -29.63 5.61 13.20
CA ALA A 329 -29.01 6.88 12.84
C ALA A 329 -29.85 7.57 11.78
N ASP A 330 -29.88 8.89 11.79
CA ASP A 330 -30.46 9.67 10.70
C ASP A 330 -29.39 9.84 9.61
N ALA A 331 -29.57 9.16 8.48
CA ALA A 331 -28.59 9.16 7.39
C ALA A 331 -28.40 10.56 6.75
N LYS A 332 -29.40 11.44 6.83
CA LYS A 332 -29.25 12.82 6.35
C LYS A 332 -28.38 13.62 7.33
N VAL A 333 -28.70 13.54 8.62
CA VAL A 333 -27.91 14.21 9.67
C VAL A 333 -26.46 13.72 9.68
N TRP A 334 -26.27 12.41 9.57
CA TRP A 334 -24.94 11.81 9.45
C TRP A 334 -24.17 12.40 8.28
N ARG A 335 -24.76 12.45 7.09
CA ARG A 335 -24.09 13.01 5.90
C ARG A 335 -23.80 14.50 6.03
N ASP A 336 -24.71 15.26 6.63
CA ASP A 336 -24.53 16.72 6.84
C ASP A 336 -23.36 17.02 7.81
N GLU A 337 -23.08 16.11 8.75
CA GLU A 337 -22.09 16.31 9.83
C GLU A 337 -20.75 15.60 9.59
N VAL A 338 -20.77 14.41 8.98
CA VAL A 338 -19.62 13.48 8.88
C VAL A 338 -19.09 13.39 7.44
N ALA A 339 -19.96 13.29 6.44
CA ALA A 339 -19.55 12.91 5.08
C ALA A 339 -19.02 14.10 4.26
N ASP A 340 -17.90 13.89 3.55
CA ASP A 340 -17.40 14.84 2.56
C ASP A 340 -18.10 14.61 1.22
N THR A 341 -19.12 15.41 0.94
CA THR A 341 -19.99 15.32 -0.25
C THR A 341 -19.32 15.78 -1.56
N ARG A 342 -17.99 15.81 -1.65
CA ARG A 342 -17.26 16.49 -2.74
C ARG A 342 -16.25 15.65 -3.51
N MET A 343 -16.31 14.32 -3.43
CA MET A 343 -15.50 13.48 -4.30
C MET A 343 -16.20 13.23 -5.64
N THR A 344 -15.56 13.61 -6.75
CA THR A 344 -16.10 13.50 -8.11
C THR A 344 -16.53 12.08 -8.50
N HIS A 345 -15.93 11.05 -7.88
CA HIS A 345 -16.21 9.63 -8.11
C HIS A 345 -16.46 8.84 -6.82
N GLY A 346 -16.80 9.50 -5.71
CA GLY A 346 -17.08 8.80 -4.45
C GLY A 346 -18.28 7.87 -4.61
N ALA A 347 -18.17 6.63 -4.12
CA ALA A 347 -19.29 5.70 -4.12
C ALA A 347 -20.48 6.26 -3.33
N GLU A 348 -21.69 5.84 -3.70
CA GLU A 348 -22.87 6.11 -2.89
C GLU A 348 -22.63 5.68 -1.44
N ASN A 349 -23.02 6.52 -0.49
CA ASN A 349 -22.80 6.31 0.94
C ASN A 349 -21.32 6.14 1.34
N THR A 350 -20.40 6.91 0.75
CA THR A 350 -19.03 7.06 1.30
C THR A 350 -19.10 7.40 2.80
N LEU A 351 -18.51 6.56 3.66
CA LEU A 351 -18.67 6.56 5.14
C LEU A 351 -20.15 6.53 5.58
N PRO A 352 -20.84 5.38 5.44
CA PRO A 352 -22.26 5.28 5.80
C PRO A 352 -22.47 5.41 7.31
N PRO A 353 -23.71 5.61 7.80
CA PRO A 353 -23.98 5.65 9.23
C PRO A 353 -23.50 4.39 9.95
N HIS A 354 -22.61 4.57 10.92
CA HIS A 354 -22.00 3.47 11.68
C HIS A 354 -21.59 3.92 13.08
N LEU A 355 -21.18 2.97 13.91
CA LEU A 355 -20.55 3.21 15.20
C LEU A 355 -19.42 2.21 15.41
N VAL A 356 -18.27 2.67 15.88
CA VAL A 356 -17.16 1.79 16.28
C VAL A 356 -17.07 1.85 17.79
N LEU A 357 -17.36 0.72 18.44
CA LEU A 357 -17.20 0.60 19.88
C LEU A 357 -15.73 0.30 20.14
N SER A 358 -15.03 1.22 20.79
CA SER A 358 -13.64 1.05 21.23
C SER A 358 -13.55 0.97 22.75
N ALA A 359 -12.55 0.25 23.25
CA ALA A 359 -12.16 0.31 24.66
C ALA A 359 -11.46 1.65 24.96
N CYS A 360 -11.25 2.00 26.25
CA CYS A 360 -10.63 3.27 26.62
C CYS A 360 -9.20 3.46 26.08
N ASN A 361 -8.52 2.37 25.75
CA ASN A 361 -7.19 2.34 25.14
C ASN A 361 -7.23 2.43 23.60
N GLY A 362 -8.38 2.70 22.98
CA GLY A 362 -8.52 2.83 21.53
C GLY A 362 -8.63 1.52 20.72
N ASP A 363 -8.62 0.35 21.36
CA ASP A 363 -8.82 -0.92 20.64
C ASP A 363 -10.28 -1.05 20.18
N PRO A 364 -10.56 -1.23 18.87
CA PRO A 364 -11.90 -1.54 18.40
C PRO A 364 -12.36 -2.90 18.92
N ARG A 365 -13.60 -2.93 19.40
CA ARG A 365 -14.26 -4.13 19.94
C ARG A 365 -15.43 -4.57 19.07
N ARG A 366 -16.13 -3.62 18.45
CA ARG A 366 -17.29 -3.88 17.58
C ARG A 366 -17.40 -2.81 16.50
N LEU A 367 -17.66 -3.23 15.27
CA LEU A 367 -18.17 -2.35 14.22
C LEU A 367 -19.68 -2.56 14.13
N ILE A 368 -20.44 -1.51 14.39
CA ILE A 368 -21.90 -1.54 14.49
C ILE A 368 -22.50 -0.78 13.31
N VAL A 369 -23.36 -1.46 12.58
CA VAL A 369 -24.02 -0.98 11.36
C VAL A 369 -25.53 -1.29 11.44
N PRO A 370 -26.39 -0.69 10.61
CA PRO A 370 -27.83 -0.95 10.67
C PRO A 370 -28.20 -2.45 10.53
N ALA A 371 -27.42 -3.21 9.78
CA ALA A 371 -27.64 -4.64 9.57
C ALA A 371 -27.17 -5.53 10.75
N GLY A 372 -26.39 -5.01 11.69
CA GLY A 372 -25.96 -5.73 12.88
C GLY A 372 -24.58 -5.33 13.41
N VAL A 373 -23.94 -6.26 14.13
CA VAL A 373 -22.69 -6.03 14.84
C VAL A 373 -21.62 -6.97 14.29
N LEU A 374 -20.60 -6.41 13.64
CA LEU A 374 -19.41 -7.14 13.24
C LEU A 374 -18.38 -7.11 14.38
N ILE A 375 -17.96 -8.29 14.83
CA ILE A 375 -16.92 -8.44 15.85
C ILE A 375 -15.58 -8.66 15.14
N PRO A 376 -14.54 -7.85 15.41
CA PRO A 376 -13.20 -8.07 14.87
C PRO A 376 -12.70 -9.48 15.15
N ALA A 377 -11.82 -9.99 14.30
CA ALA A 377 -11.19 -11.29 14.52
C ALA A 377 -10.41 -11.29 15.84
N LYS A 378 -10.55 -12.37 16.62
CA LYS A 378 -9.83 -12.56 17.89
C LYS A 378 -8.41 -13.05 17.68
N ASP A 379 -8.23 -13.92 16.69
CA ASP A 379 -6.98 -14.56 16.33
C ASP A 379 -7.03 -15.04 14.87
N GLY A 380 -5.91 -15.60 14.41
CA GLY A 380 -5.78 -16.19 13.07
C GLY A 380 -6.16 -17.65 12.95
N SER A 381 -6.93 -18.21 13.88
CA SER A 381 -7.40 -19.58 13.72
C SER A 381 -8.32 -19.70 12.49
N PRO A 382 -8.25 -20.79 11.71
CA PRO A 382 -9.09 -20.95 10.52
C PRO A 382 -10.59 -20.78 10.79
N SER A 383 -11.06 -21.19 11.97
CA SER A 383 -12.45 -21.00 12.39
C SER A 383 -12.81 -19.53 12.61
N GLU A 384 -11.90 -18.75 13.18
CA GLU A 384 -12.13 -17.33 13.45
C GLU A 384 -12.04 -16.50 12.17
N VAL A 385 -11.11 -16.84 11.28
CA VAL A 385 -11.03 -16.26 9.93
C VAL A 385 -12.33 -16.50 9.16
N ALA A 386 -12.79 -17.76 9.09
CA ALA A 386 -14.03 -18.11 8.42
C ALA A 386 -15.25 -17.40 9.02
N ARG A 387 -15.30 -17.27 10.37
CA ARG A 387 -16.33 -16.50 11.07
C ARG A 387 -16.30 -15.04 10.64
N PHE A 388 -15.17 -14.36 10.77
CA PHE A 388 -15.04 -12.93 10.49
C PHE A 388 -15.45 -12.61 9.04
N LEU A 389 -14.90 -13.34 8.06
CA LEU A 389 -15.23 -13.12 6.65
C LEU A 389 -16.70 -13.42 6.34
N GLY A 390 -17.27 -14.46 6.96
CA GLY A 390 -18.70 -14.78 6.81
C GLY A 390 -19.62 -13.73 7.42
N ASP A 391 -19.30 -13.24 8.63
CA ASP A 391 -20.02 -12.17 9.30
C ASP A 391 -19.93 -10.87 8.52
N ALA A 392 -18.74 -10.48 8.03
CA ALA A 392 -18.54 -9.29 7.23
C ALA A 392 -19.36 -9.33 5.93
N ALA A 393 -19.32 -10.44 5.19
CA ALA A 393 -20.12 -10.61 3.97
C ALA A 393 -21.63 -10.49 4.24
N LYS A 394 -22.10 -11.04 5.36
CA LYS A 394 -23.51 -10.99 5.76
C LYS A 394 -23.95 -9.60 6.23
N LEU A 395 -23.13 -8.90 7.01
CA LEU A 395 -23.51 -7.68 7.73
C LEU A 395 -23.22 -6.39 6.97
N LEU A 396 -22.31 -6.39 6.00
CA LEU A 396 -21.89 -5.18 5.30
C LEU A 396 -22.52 -5.16 3.89
N PRO A 397 -23.64 -4.46 3.67
CA PRO A 397 -24.48 -4.68 2.49
C PRO A 397 -23.88 -4.17 1.17
N ASP A 398 -23.15 -3.06 1.20
CA ASP A 398 -22.63 -2.36 0.03
C ASP A 398 -21.15 -1.97 0.21
N ALA A 399 -20.57 -1.36 -0.83
CA ALA A 399 -19.17 -0.96 -0.86
C ALA A 399 -18.79 -0.01 0.28
N GLY A 400 -19.64 0.96 0.63
CA GLY A 400 -19.38 1.90 1.72
C GLY A 400 -19.34 1.22 3.09
N TYR A 401 -20.18 0.20 3.30
CA TYR A 401 -20.13 -0.59 4.55
C TYR A 401 -18.97 -1.58 4.57
N VAL A 402 -18.62 -2.20 3.43
CA VAL A 402 -17.45 -3.09 3.35
C VAL A 402 -16.18 -2.31 3.66
N ASP A 403 -16.07 -1.08 3.15
CA ASP A 403 -14.93 -0.20 3.37
C ASP A 403 -14.70 0.17 4.85
N LEU A 404 -15.72 0.12 5.70
CA LEU A 404 -15.56 0.31 7.15
C LEU A 404 -14.57 -0.71 7.78
N VAL A 405 -14.35 -1.85 7.14
CA VAL A 405 -13.27 -2.78 7.53
C VAL A 405 -11.91 -2.14 7.31
N GLY A 406 -11.67 -1.52 6.16
CA GLY A 406 -10.45 -0.77 5.85
C GLY A 406 -10.26 0.45 6.74
N GLU A 407 -11.34 1.15 7.03
CA GLU A 407 -11.26 2.40 7.79
C GLU A 407 -10.98 2.20 9.28
N TYR A 408 -11.45 1.08 9.87
CA TYR A 408 -11.45 0.93 11.33
C TYR A 408 -10.84 -0.36 11.84
N LEU A 409 -10.84 -1.42 11.03
CA LEU A 409 -10.35 -2.75 11.42
C LEU A 409 -9.08 -3.12 10.65
N TYR A 410 -8.50 -2.17 9.93
CA TYR A 410 -7.28 -2.33 9.15
C TYR A 410 -6.35 -1.13 9.37
N SER A 411 -5.05 -1.37 9.31
CA SER A 411 -4.04 -0.32 9.32
C SER A 411 -3.05 -0.55 8.19
N TYR A 412 -2.87 0.47 7.36
CA TYR A 412 -1.89 0.44 6.28
C TYR A 412 -0.47 0.40 6.86
N VAL A 413 0.28 -0.62 6.50
CA VAL A 413 1.71 -0.77 6.79
C VAL A 413 2.44 -1.19 5.53
N TYR A 414 3.73 -0.89 5.46
CA TYR A 414 4.57 -1.41 4.38
C TYR A 414 4.95 -2.87 4.64
N ASP A 415 5.11 -3.63 3.58
CA ASP A 415 5.51 -5.02 3.63
C ASP A 415 6.89 -5.21 4.26
N SER A 416 7.07 -6.37 4.88
CA SER A 416 8.38 -6.81 5.36
C SER A 416 9.40 -6.81 4.21
N PRO A 417 10.60 -6.23 4.40
CA PRO A 417 11.69 -6.36 3.43
C PRO A 417 12.39 -7.74 3.51
N ASP A 418 11.91 -8.67 4.33
CA ASP A 418 12.43 -10.02 4.46
C ASP A 418 11.31 -11.08 4.25
N PRO A 419 11.34 -11.83 3.13
CA PRO A 419 10.30 -12.79 2.75
C PRO A 419 10.16 -13.96 3.73
N ARG A 420 11.17 -14.21 4.58
CA ARG A 420 11.11 -15.24 5.62
C ARG A 420 10.26 -14.83 6.82
N PHE A 421 10.04 -13.52 6.99
CA PHE A 421 9.25 -12.94 8.08
C PHE A 421 8.14 -12.04 7.52
N PRO A 422 7.12 -12.63 6.86
CA PRO A 422 6.11 -11.87 6.10
C PRO A 422 5.24 -10.94 6.97
N PHE A 423 5.19 -11.14 8.29
CA PHE A 423 4.40 -10.33 9.21
C PHE A 423 5.17 -9.18 9.88
N LEU A 424 6.43 -8.94 9.50
CA LEU A 424 7.15 -7.73 9.92
C LEU A 424 6.55 -6.50 9.26
N ILE A 425 6.73 -5.38 9.93
CA ILE A 425 6.31 -4.07 9.44
C ILE A 425 7.53 -3.41 8.80
N GLY A 426 7.44 -3.12 7.51
CA GLY A 426 8.42 -2.35 6.77
C GLY A 426 8.31 -0.85 7.05
N SER A 427 9.16 -0.07 6.38
CA SER A 427 9.04 1.39 6.30
C SER A 427 8.96 1.85 4.85
N LYS A 428 8.67 3.14 4.63
CA LYS A 428 8.64 3.73 3.29
C LYS A 428 9.97 3.53 2.54
N GLN A 429 11.09 3.55 3.25
CA GLN A 429 12.43 3.37 2.69
C GLN A 429 12.88 1.90 2.66
N LEU A 430 12.35 1.05 3.55
CA LEU A 430 12.75 -0.34 3.72
C LEU A 430 11.51 -1.23 3.73
N SER A 431 10.99 -1.50 2.53
CA SER A 431 9.82 -2.34 2.30
C SER A 431 10.15 -3.46 1.32
N GLY A 432 9.43 -4.56 1.47
CA GLY A 432 9.41 -5.63 0.47
C GLY A 432 8.20 -5.50 -0.44
N GLU A 433 7.92 -6.58 -1.14
CA GLU A 433 6.68 -6.77 -1.88
C GLU A 433 6.24 -8.18 -1.51
N ILE A 434 5.46 -8.30 -0.45
CA ILE A 434 5.01 -9.54 0.15
C ILE A 434 3.52 -9.43 0.38
N HIS A 435 2.79 -10.17 -0.43
CA HIS A 435 1.35 -10.14 -0.44
C HIS A 435 0.83 -11.19 0.54
N GLN A 436 0.12 -10.77 1.57
CA GLN A 436 -0.61 -11.64 2.48
C GLN A 436 -1.92 -12.09 1.84
N THR A 437 -2.33 -13.31 2.16
CA THR A 437 -3.68 -13.77 1.83
C THR A 437 -4.69 -13.13 2.78
N ALA A 438 -5.97 -13.10 2.42
CA ALA A 438 -7.01 -12.62 3.34
C ALA A 438 -6.97 -13.34 4.70
N ASP A 439 -6.70 -14.65 4.71
CA ASP A 439 -6.51 -15.44 5.92
C ASP A 439 -5.30 -14.96 6.75
N GLN A 440 -4.18 -14.66 6.09
CA GLN A 440 -2.96 -14.13 6.73
C GLN A 440 -3.17 -12.70 7.26
N THR A 441 -3.87 -11.84 6.52
CA THR A 441 -4.25 -10.50 6.94
C THR A 441 -5.14 -10.55 8.18
N VAL A 442 -6.13 -11.44 8.22
CA VAL A 442 -6.94 -11.65 9.43
C VAL A 442 -6.09 -12.24 10.56
N ALA A 443 -5.17 -13.16 10.25
CA ALA A 443 -4.34 -13.82 11.24
C ALA A 443 -3.33 -12.91 11.95
N ASN A 444 -3.02 -11.76 11.36
CA ASN A 444 -2.11 -10.79 11.96
C ASN A 444 -2.82 -9.77 12.87
N VAL A 445 -4.13 -9.92 13.11
CA VAL A 445 -4.94 -9.01 13.92
C VAL A 445 -4.31 -8.71 15.29
N ALA A 446 -4.26 -7.42 15.61
CA ALA A 446 -3.66 -6.88 16.82
C ALA A 446 -4.63 -5.87 17.45
N GLY A 447 -5.23 -6.23 18.58
CA GLY A 447 -6.15 -5.33 19.29
C GLY A 447 -7.39 -5.00 18.46
N GLY A 448 -7.87 -5.97 17.67
CA GLY A 448 -9.01 -5.80 16.75
C GLY A 448 -8.68 -5.14 15.42
N VAL A 449 -7.41 -4.81 15.14
CA VAL A 449 -6.97 -4.18 13.90
C VAL A 449 -6.02 -5.11 13.14
N MET A 450 -6.38 -5.44 11.90
CA MET A 450 -5.52 -6.14 10.94
C MET A 450 -4.51 -5.17 10.33
N ARG A 451 -3.46 -5.67 9.71
CA ARG A 451 -2.48 -4.83 9.01
C ARG A 451 -2.05 -5.41 7.68
N GLY A 452 -1.64 -4.53 6.78
CA GLY A 452 -1.07 -4.89 5.49
C GLY A 452 -0.95 -3.65 4.61
N ASP A 453 -0.61 -3.86 3.36
CA ASP A 453 -0.47 -2.79 2.38
C ASP A 453 -1.76 -2.61 1.52
N CYS A 454 -1.66 -2.14 0.27
CA CYS A 454 -2.81 -1.99 -0.62
C CYS A 454 -3.28 -3.30 -1.26
N ASP A 455 -2.40 -4.28 -1.48
CA ASP A 455 -2.78 -5.55 -2.08
C ASP A 455 -3.38 -6.52 -1.05
N ASP A 456 -2.95 -6.43 0.20
CA ASP A 456 -3.51 -7.18 1.32
C ASP A 456 -4.98 -6.83 1.57
N ILE A 457 -5.30 -5.54 1.67
CA ILE A 457 -6.69 -5.09 1.86
C ILE A 457 -7.56 -5.41 0.64
N ALA A 458 -6.99 -5.34 -0.57
CA ALA A 458 -7.69 -5.74 -1.77
C ALA A 458 -8.09 -7.24 -1.73
N GLU A 459 -7.23 -8.14 -1.21
CA GLU A 459 -7.62 -9.56 -1.03
C GLU A 459 -8.72 -9.73 0.01
N LEU A 460 -8.63 -8.96 1.09
CA LEU A 460 -9.62 -9.00 2.15
C LEU A 460 -10.99 -8.59 1.63
N TYR A 461 -11.05 -7.50 0.86
CA TYR A 461 -12.26 -7.06 0.18
C TYR A 461 -12.76 -8.07 -0.85
N GLU A 462 -11.88 -8.64 -1.67
CA GLU A 462 -12.24 -9.71 -2.60
C GLU A 462 -12.89 -10.89 -1.87
N SER A 463 -12.28 -11.34 -0.77
CA SER A 463 -12.77 -12.47 0.03
C SER A 463 -14.14 -12.21 0.66
N ILE A 464 -14.39 -10.98 1.11
CA ILE A 464 -15.70 -10.56 1.65
C ILE A 464 -16.73 -10.48 0.52
N CYS A 465 -16.41 -9.80 -0.58
CA CYS A 465 -17.33 -9.55 -1.69
C CYS A 465 -17.69 -10.82 -2.48
N VAL A 466 -16.75 -11.73 -2.72
CA VAL A 466 -17.04 -13.03 -3.36
C VAL A 466 -18.01 -13.86 -2.52
N LYS A 467 -17.88 -13.84 -1.19
CA LYS A 467 -18.86 -14.49 -0.29
C LYS A 467 -20.25 -13.86 -0.34
N LYS A 468 -20.36 -12.60 -0.79
CA LYS A 468 -21.64 -11.93 -1.08
C LYS A 468 -22.22 -12.30 -2.45
N GLY A 469 -21.49 -13.07 -3.26
CA GLY A 469 -21.84 -13.38 -4.64
C GLY A 469 -21.47 -12.29 -5.64
N LEU A 470 -20.62 -11.33 -5.25
CA LEU A 470 -20.07 -10.35 -6.18
C LEU A 470 -18.91 -10.97 -6.96
N HIS A 471 -18.82 -10.62 -8.24
CA HIS A 471 -17.75 -11.08 -9.13
C HIS A 471 -16.77 -9.94 -9.37
N GLY A 472 -15.57 -10.07 -8.81
CA GLY A 472 -14.53 -9.04 -8.86
C GLY A 472 -13.15 -9.65 -8.67
N HIS A 473 -12.11 -8.85 -8.84
CA HIS A 473 -10.71 -9.27 -8.81
C HIS A 473 -9.83 -8.17 -8.21
N CYS A 474 -8.68 -8.55 -7.64
CA CYS A 474 -7.60 -7.60 -7.34
C CYS A 474 -7.01 -7.04 -8.64
N ALA A 475 -7.24 -5.75 -8.90
CA ALA A 475 -6.73 -5.04 -10.07
C ALA A 475 -5.40 -4.32 -9.76
N LEU A 476 -4.45 -4.43 -10.67
CA LEU A 476 -3.21 -3.66 -10.67
C LEU A 476 -3.46 -2.32 -11.38
N LEU A 477 -3.48 -1.25 -10.61
CA LEU A 477 -3.67 0.13 -11.06
C LEU A 477 -2.31 0.84 -11.10
N PRO A 478 -2.18 1.97 -11.83
CA PRO A 478 -0.95 2.75 -11.82
C PRO A 478 -0.51 3.12 -10.40
N GLY A 479 0.58 2.49 -9.93
CA GLY A 479 1.15 2.71 -8.59
C GLY A 479 0.29 2.23 -7.41
N HIS A 480 -0.73 1.39 -7.66
CA HIS A 480 -1.67 0.98 -6.62
C HIS A 480 -2.34 -0.38 -6.91
N THR A 481 -2.80 -1.06 -5.87
CA THR A 481 -3.64 -2.26 -5.99
C THR A 481 -4.96 -2.03 -5.28
N ALA A 482 -6.06 -2.43 -5.92
CA ALA A 482 -7.40 -2.31 -5.36
C ALA A 482 -8.29 -3.49 -5.74
N PHE A 483 -9.35 -3.75 -4.98
CA PHE A 483 -10.39 -4.68 -5.38
C PHE A 483 -11.39 -3.97 -6.29
N VAL A 484 -11.67 -4.58 -7.46
CA VAL A 484 -12.60 -4.03 -8.45
C VAL A 484 -13.66 -5.05 -8.79
N TYR A 485 -14.92 -4.62 -8.84
CA TYR A 485 -16.03 -5.42 -9.35
C TYR A 485 -16.94 -4.59 -10.23
N ALA A 486 -17.67 -5.25 -11.14
CA ALA A 486 -18.58 -4.60 -12.07
C ALA A 486 -19.99 -5.16 -11.93
N GLU A 487 -20.97 -4.28 -12.04
CA GLU A 487 -22.38 -4.62 -12.04
C GLU A 487 -23.08 -3.88 -13.17
N LYS A 488 -24.22 -4.40 -13.61
CA LYS A 488 -25.09 -3.74 -14.58
C LYS A 488 -26.50 -3.55 -13.98
N PRO A 489 -26.66 -2.59 -13.04
CA PRO A 489 -27.93 -2.40 -12.33
C PRO A 489 -29.06 -1.88 -13.24
N ASP A 490 -28.71 -1.20 -14.34
CA ASP A 490 -29.63 -0.65 -15.33
C ASP A 490 -29.06 -0.79 -16.77
N ASP A 491 -29.36 0.14 -17.67
CA ASP A 491 -28.78 0.16 -19.03
C ASP A 491 -27.30 0.57 -19.06
N SER A 492 -26.71 0.90 -17.91
CA SER A 492 -25.31 1.26 -17.74
C SER A 492 -24.56 0.27 -16.86
N TRP A 493 -23.27 0.13 -17.15
CA TRP A 493 -22.33 -0.57 -16.28
C TRP A 493 -21.86 0.36 -15.17
N ARG A 494 -21.78 -0.17 -13.96
CA ARG A 494 -21.20 0.47 -12.79
C ARG A 494 -20.01 -0.36 -12.31
N VAL A 495 -18.83 0.24 -12.32
CA VAL A 495 -17.61 -0.33 -11.78
C VAL A 495 -17.36 0.29 -10.41
N THR A 496 -17.18 -0.56 -9.40
CA THR A 496 -16.87 -0.14 -8.04
C THR A 496 -15.47 -0.57 -7.67
N LEU A 497 -14.76 0.32 -6.99
CA LEU A 497 -13.40 0.12 -6.52
C LEU A 497 -13.36 0.28 -4.99
N LEU A 498 -12.76 -0.71 -4.32
CA LEU A 498 -12.45 -0.71 -2.89
C LEU A 498 -10.92 -0.71 -2.72
N GLN A 499 -10.39 0.20 -1.93
CA GLN A 499 -8.94 0.49 -1.83
C GLN A 499 -8.57 0.95 -0.40
N THR A 500 -7.34 1.41 -0.19
CA THR A 500 -6.90 2.01 1.09
C THR A 500 -7.41 3.44 1.32
N GLY A 501 -7.96 4.05 0.27
CA GLY A 501 -8.74 5.27 0.29
C GLY A 501 -10.25 5.00 0.21
N PRO A 502 -11.08 6.05 0.02
CA PRO A 502 -12.51 5.88 -0.05
C PRO A 502 -12.95 5.03 -1.25
N PRO A 503 -14.13 4.37 -1.15
CA PRO A 503 -14.70 3.62 -2.23
C PRO A 503 -15.05 4.54 -3.39
N MET A 504 -14.76 4.11 -4.61
CA MET A 504 -15.02 4.88 -5.84
C MET A 504 -15.98 4.15 -6.77
N GLN A 505 -16.77 4.89 -7.53
CA GLN A 505 -17.72 4.37 -8.52
C GLN A 505 -17.61 5.10 -9.85
N PHE A 506 -17.60 4.31 -10.92
CA PHE A 506 -17.51 4.79 -12.30
C PHE A 506 -18.62 4.15 -13.12
N SER A 507 -19.41 4.97 -13.79
CA SER A 507 -20.55 4.48 -14.59
C SER A 507 -20.42 4.89 -16.05
N ALA A 508 -20.70 3.96 -16.96
CA ALA A 508 -20.74 4.22 -18.40
C ALA A 508 -21.68 3.22 -19.10
N LYS A 509 -22.07 3.51 -20.36
CA LYS A 509 -22.93 2.60 -21.14
C LYS A 509 -22.24 1.27 -21.46
N ALA A 510 -20.93 1.28 -21.67
CA ALA A 510 -20.12 0.10 -21.90
C ALA A 510 -19.13 -0.11 -20.75
N LEU A 511 -18.91 -1.35 -20.34
CA LEU A 511 -17.99 -1.70 -19.26
C LEU A 511 -16.55 -1.24 -19.54
N PRO A 512 -15.99 -1.43 -20.76
CA PRO A 512 -14.66 -0.88 -21.09
C PRO A 512 -14.52 0.62 -20.81
N ASP A 513 -15.55 1.42 -21.06
CA ASP A 513 -15.49 2.87 -20.84
C ASP A 513 -15.46 3.22 -19.35
N ALA A 514 -16.24 2.50 -18.53
CA ALA A 514 -16.21 2.67 -17.07
C ALA A 514 -14.84 2.25 -16.49
N LEU A 515 -14.25 1.16 -16.99
CA LEU A 515 -12.91 0.72 -16.59
C LEU A 515 -11.82 1.70 -17.02
N ARG A 516 -11.89 2.27 -18.24
CA ARG A 516 -10.96 3.33 -18.66
C ARG A 516 -11.03 4.55 -17.75
N ALA A 517 -12.23 4.99 -17.38
CA ALA A 517 -12.42 6.11 -16.44
C ALA A 517 -11.80 5.81 -15.07
N LEU A 518 -11.96 4.57 -14.58
CA LEU A 518 -11.33 4.11 -13.34
C LEU A 518 -9.81 4.16 -13.41
N TYR A 519 -9.18 3.58 -14.43
CA TYR A 519 -7.71 3.55 -14.51
C TYR A 519 -7.12 4.96 -14.72
N ALA A 520 -7.80 5.80 -15.50
CA ALA A 520 -7.40 7.18 -15.73
C ALA A 520 -7.49 8.07 -14.47
N SER A 521 -8.24 7.67 -13.44
CA SER A 521 -8.29 8.42 -12.17
C SER A 521 -7.01 8.29 -11.34
N PHE A 522 -6.17 7.27 -11.60
CA PHE A 522 -4.88 7.06 -10.93
C PHE A 522 -3.73 7.66 -11.72
N ASP A 523 -3.76 7.53 -13.05
CA ASP A 523 -2.80 8.16 -13.93
C ASP A 523 -3.46 8.57 -15.26
N GLN A 524 -3.69 9.86 -15.43
CA GLN A 524 -4.25 10.41 -16.68
C GLN A 524 -3.32 10.23 -17.88
N ALA A 525 -2.04 9.92 -17.66
CA ALA A 525 -1.08 9.63 -18.72
C ALA A 525 -1.01 8.15 -19.08
N ALA A 526 -1.59 7.24 -18.29
CA ALA A 526 -1.55 5.82 -18.58
C ALA A 526 -2.44 5.48 -19.79
N ALA A 527 -1.88 4.84 -20.81
CA ALA A 527 -2.66 4.30 -21.92
C ALA A 527 -3.38 3.02 -21.47
N VAL A 528 -4.70 3.08 -21.30
CA VAL A 528 -5.52 1.97 -20.79
C VAL A 528 -6.08 1.13 -21.95
N ASP A 529 -5.67 -0.14 -22.00
CA ASP A 529 -6.22 -1.15 -22.89
C ASP A 529 -7.23 -2.03 -22.13
N PRO A 530 -8.54 -1.94 -22.43
CA PRO A 530 -9.54 -2.75 -21.75
C PRO A 530 -9.42 -4.24 -22.08
N ASP A 531 -8.69 -4.63 -23.12
CA ASP A 531 -8.43 -6.03 -23.48
C ASP A 531 -7.10 -6.55 -22.86
N GLY A 532 -6.49 -5.78 -21.97
CA GLY A 532 -5.21 -6.07 -21.33
C GLY A 532 -5.06 -5.46 -19.93
N LEU A 533 -6.11 -5.57 -19.11
CA LEU A 533 -6.15 -5.02 -17.75
C LEU A 533 -5.25 -5.80 -16.79
N GLY A 534 -4.53 -5.09 -15.92
CA GLY A 534 -3.68 -5.71 -14.91
C GLY A 534 -4.51 -6.36 -13.80
N ILE A 535 -4.40 -7.69 -13.64
CA ILE A 535 -5.05 -8.48 -12.60
C ILE A 535 -3.98 -9.23 -11.80
N LEU A 536 -4.08 -9.19 -10.47
CA LEU A 536 -3.16 -9.87 -9.58
C LEU A 536 -3.75 -11.23 -9.17
N LEU A 537 -3.06 -12.33 -9.49
CA LEU A 537 -3.49 -13.70 -9.17
C LEU A 537 -2.43 -14.47 -8.38
N ARG A 538 -2.87 -15.46 -7.60
CA ARG A 538 -2.03 -16.35 -6.78
C ARG A 538 -2.45 -17.81 -7.00
N PHE A 539 -1.48 -18.73 -7.16
CA PHE A 539 -1.77 -20.12 -7.54
C PHE A 539 -1.07 -21.19 -6.70
N SER A 540 0.09 -20.89 -6.11
CA SER A 540 0.91 -21.92 -5.43
C SER A 540 1.34 -21.53 -4.02
N GLY A 541 0.52 -20.74 -3.32
CA GLY A 541 0.85 -20.26 -1.97
C GLY A 541 2.10 -19.39 -1.93
N GLU A 542 2.44 -18.76 -3.06
CA GLU A 542 3.58 -17.86 -3.14
C GLU A 542 3.33 -16.58 -2.31
N ASN A 543 4.44 -15.99 -1.88
CA ASN A 543 4.45 -14.81 -1.02
C ASN A 543 4.19 -13.50 -1.79
N THR A 544 4.01 -13.56 -3.11
CA THR A 544 3.68 -12.42 -3.97
C THR A 544 2.62 -12.83 -4.97
N ARG A 545 1.90 -11.89 -5.55
CA ARG A 545 0.94 -12.17 -6.64
C ARG A 545 1.59 -11.92 -7.98
N GLY A 546 1.26 -12.77 -8.96
CA GLY A 546 1.62 -12.51 -10.34
C GLY A 546 0.69 -11.47 -10.95
N ALA A 547 1.25 -10.51 -11.67
CA ALA A 547 0.47 -9.60 -12.50
C ALA A 547 0.23 -10.22 -13.88
N TRP A 548 -1.04 -10.23 -14.29
CA TRP A 548 -1.51 -10.80 -15.56
C TRP A 548 -2.31 -9.76 -16.33
N ARG A 549 -2.26 -9.78 -17.66
CA ARG A 549 -3.03 -8.88 -18.51
C ARG A 549 -4.24 -9.61 -19.08
N LEU A 550 -5.44 -9.27 -18.62
CA LEU A 550 -6.68 -10.00 -18.95
C LEU A 550 -7.74 -9.06 -19.52
N SER A 551 -8.64 -9.62 -20.34
CA SER A 551 -9.80 -8.90 -20.91
C SER A 551 -10.72 -8.36 -19.82
N TRP A 552 -11.36 -7.21 -20.07
CA TRP A 552 -12.44 -6.65 -19.26
C TRP A 552 -13.57 -7.64 -18.97
N ARG A 553 -13.76 -8.65 -19.83
CA ARG A 553 -14.73 -9.74 -19.60
C ARG A 553 -14.49 -10.51 -18.32
N ILE A 554 -13.28 -10.47 -17.77
CA ILE A 554 -12.98 -11.04 -16.45
C ILE A 554 -13.93 -10.51 -15.37
N PHE A 555 -14.46 -9.28 -15.49
CA PHE A 555 -15.42 -8.68 -14.56
C PHE A 555 -16.88 -8.92 -14.92
N ALA A 556 -17.19 -9.30 -16.16
CA ALA A 556 -18.56 -9.44 -16.65
C ALA A 556 -19.04 -10.89 -16.78
N GLU A 557 -18.12 -11.82 -17.03
CA GLU A 557 -18.44 -13.19 -17.46
C GLU A 557 -17.75 -14.22 -16.54
N PRO A 558 -18.46 -14.81 -15.57
CA PRO A 558 -17.87 -15.73 -14.60
C PRO A 558 -17.20 -16.97 -15.22
N GLU A 559 -17.79 -17.57 -16.26
CA GLU A 559 -17.22 -18.75 -16.92
C GLU A 559 -15.95 -18.40 -17.72
N TYR A 560 -15.95 -17.26 -18.42
CA TYR A 560 -14.75 -16.71 -19.06
C TYR A 560 -13.66 -16.46 -18.01
N SER A 561 -14.05 -15.83 -16.89
CA SER A 561 -13.13 -15.53 -15.79
C SER A 561 -12.47 -16.78 -15.22
N LYS A 562 -13.25 -17.81 -14.95
CA LYS A 562 -12.73 -19.11 -14.49
C LYS A 562 -11.76 -19.73 -15.50
N ALA A 563 -12.11 -19.74 -16.79
CA ALA A 563 -11.26 -20.28 -17.84
C ALA A 563 -9.93 -19.53 -17.94
N MET A 564 -9.95 -18.19 -17.89
CA MET A 564 -8.73 -17.38 -17.94
C MET A 564 -7.87 -17.54 -16.69
N VAL A 565 -8.46 -17.64 -15.49
CA VAL A 565 -7.72 -17.94 -14.26
C VAL A 565 -7.05 -19.33 -14.35
N ASP A 566 -7.73 -20.33 -14.92
CA ASP A 566 -7.15 -21.65 -15.17
C ASP A 566 -5.98 -21.58 -16.17
N VAL A 567 -6.09 -20.79 -17.24
CA VAL A 567 -4.99 -20.54 -18.20
C VAL A 567 -3.81 -19.87 -17.50
N GLN A 568 -4.04 -18.84 -16.69
CA GLN A 568 -2.97 -18.17 -15.94
C GLN A 568 -2.32 -19.08 -14.88
N ARG A 569 -3.09 -19.99 -14.29
CA ARG A 569 -2.52 -21.07 -13.45
C ARG A 569 -1.56 -21.92 -14.28
N ASP A 570 -1.99 -22.37 -15.46
CA ASP A 570 -1.14 -23.19 -16.33
C ASP A 570 0.11 -22.43 -16.78
N TRP A 571 0.03 -21.11 -17.00
CA TRP A 571 1.21 -20.25 -17.16
C TRP A 571 2.14 -20.26 -15.96
N GLN A 572 1.60 -20.14 -14.74
CA GLN A 572 2.38 -20.10 -13.50
C GLN A 572 3.11 -21.43 -13.23
N TYR A 573 2.54 -22.56 -13.63
CA TYR A 573 3.18 -23.88 -13.59
C TYR A 573 3.97 -24.24 -14.86
N GLN A 574 3.96 -23.35 -15.87
CA GLN A 574 4.57 -23.55 -17.18
C GLN A 574 4.09 -24.82 -17.90
N THR A 575 2.84 -25.21 -17.68
CA THR A 575 2.15 -26.31 -18.39
C THR A 575 1.36 -25.76 -19.57
N TYR A 576 2.07 -25.08 -20.47
CA TYR A 576 1.51 -24.29 -21.57
C TYR A 576 0.61 -25.09 -22.53
N ALA A 577 0.81 -26.40 -22.66
CA ALA A 577 -0.01 -27.27 -23.51
C ALA A 577 -1.51 -27.20 -23.16
N ARG A 578 -1.84 -27.15 -21.86
CA ARG A 578 -3.24 -27.03 -21.39
C ARG A 578 -3.80 -25.65 -21.67
N GLY A 579 -3.06 -24.59 -21.34
CA GLY A 579 -3.41 -23.22 -21.67
C GLY A 579 -3.72 -23.05 -23.16
N ILE A 580 -2.82 -23.52 -24.03
CA ILE A 580 -2.97 -23.50 -25.50
C ILE A 580 -4.23 -24.25 -25.93
N THR A 581 -4.49 -25.42 -25.36
CA THR A 581 -5.68 -26.24 -25.68
C THR A 581 -6.96 -25.53 -25.27
N THR A 582 -7.00 -24.94 -24.08
CA THR A 582 -8.14 -24.16 -23.59
C THR A 582 -8.43 -22.96 -24.49
N MET A 583 -7.40 -22.16 -24.82
CA MET A 583 -7.56 -21.00 -25.70
C MET A 583 -8.04 -21.39 -27.10
N LYS A 584 -7.46 -22.44 -27.70
CA LYS A 584 -7.91 -22.97 -29.00
C LYS A 584 -9.37 -23.41 -28.95
N LYS A 585 -9.77 -24.14 -27.91
CA LYS A 585 -11.16 -24.59 -27.74
C LYS A 585 -12.15 -23.42 -27.64
N MET A 586 -11.80 -22.35 -26.92
CA MET A 586 -12.65 -21.15 -26.84
C MET A 586 -12.81 -20.49 -28.21
N ILE A 587 -11.71 -20.33 -28.94
CA ILE A 587 -11.70 -19.77 -30.30
C ILE A 587 -12.51 -20.63 -31.28
N ASP A 588 -12.32 -21.95 -31.24
CA ASP A 588 -13.02 -22.92 -32.09
C ASP A 588 -14.53 -22.96 -31.79
N ALA A 589 -14.92 -22.67 -30.54
CA ALA A 589 -16.32 -22.51 -30.15
C ALA A 589 -16.94 -21.19 -30.64
N GLY A 590 -16.17 -20.35 -31.32
CA GLY A 590 -16.63 -19.09 -31.91
C GLY A 590 -16.37 -17.86 -31.04
N ASP A 591 -15.62 -17.97 -29.95
CA ASP A 591 -15.22 -16.80 -29.16
C ASP A 591 -14.14 -16.02 -29.93
N LYS A 592 -14.51 -14.82 -30.38
CA LYS A 592 -13.67 -13.94 -31.21
C LYS A 592 -13.07 -12.76 -30.45
N ASP A 593 -13.05 -12.83 -29.12
CA ASP A 593 -12.39 -11.79 -28.31
C ASP A 593 -10.90 -11.64 -28.70
N PRO A 594 -10.45 -10.41 -29.02
CA PRO A 594 -9.04 -10.14 -29.31
C PRO A 594 -8.06 -10.66 -28.27
N ALA A 595 -8.42 -10.57 -26.97
CA ALA A 595 -7.57 -11.01 -25.87
C ALA A 595 -7.29 -12.52 -25.92
N ASN A 596 -8.23 -13.32 -26.44
CA ASN A 596 -8.03 -14.77 -26.55
C ASN A 596 -6.93 -15.12 -27.56
N TYR A 597 -6.89 -14.40 -28.68
CA TYR A 597 -5.84 -14.57 -29.70
C TYR A 597 -4.50 -14.03 -29.20
N ARG A 598 -4.51 -12.87 -28.51
CA ARG A 598 -3.31 -12.27 -27.91
C ARG A 598 -2.68 -13.19 -26.87
N GLU A 599 -3.50 -13.79 -25.99
CA GLU A 599 -3.05 -14.76 -24.99
C GLU A 599 -2.39 -15.99 -25.65
N LEU A 600 -3.02 -16.50 -26.71
CA LEU A 600 -2.50 -17.63 -27.48
C LEU A 600 -1.19 -17.29 -28.22
N ALA A 601 -1.04 -16.04 -28.67
CA ALA A 601 0.22 -15.54 -29.22
C ALA A 601 1.33 -15.53 -28.16
N GLY A 602 1.03 -15.06 -26.94
CA GLY A 602 1.93 -15.13 -25.80
C GLY A 602 2.37 -16.57 -25.50
N LEU A 603 1.42 -17.49 -25.35
CA LEU A 603 1.70 -18.91 -25.12
C LEU A 603 2.56 -19.55 -26.23
N ALA A 604 2.28 -19.23 -27.49
CA ALA A 604 3.09 -19.68 -28.61
C ALA A 604 4.53 -19.13 -28.55
N ASN A 605 4.68 -17.87 -28.14
CA ASN A 605 5.99 -17.23 -28.01
C ASN A 605 6.85 -17.88 -26.92
N PHE A 606 6.27 -18.13 -25.75
CA PHE A 606 6.95 -18.76 -24.61
C PHE A 606 7.36 -20.23 -24.87
N THR A 607 6.75 -20.85 -25.87
CA THR A 607 7.07 -22.22 -26.32
C THR A 607 7.98 -22.25 -27.56
N GLY A 608 8.52 -21.10 -27.98
CA GLY A 608 9.43 -20.96 -29.12
C GLY A 608 8.75 -21.09 -30.50
N GLN A 609 7.43 -21.14 -30.54
CA GLN A 609 6.65 -21.25 -31.78
C GLN A 609 6.39 -19.84 -32.37
N HIS A 610 7.45 -19.08 -32.61
CA HIS A 610 7.35 -17.64 -32.94
C HIS A 610 6.52 -17.35 -34.19
N ALA A 611 6.53 -18.23 -35.20
CA ALA A 611 5.66 -18.09 -36.37
C ALA A 611 4.16 -18.15 -36.02
N LEU A 612 3.77 -19.03 -35.10
CA LEU A 612 2.39 -19.09 -34.60
C LEU A 612 2.06 -17.88 -33.73
N ALA A 613 3.02 -17.36 -32.96
CA ALA A 613 2.82 -16.13 -32.20
C ALA A 613 2.46 -14.95 -33.13
N VAL A 614 3.19 -14.80 -34.24
CA VAL A 614 2.90 -13.81 -35.29
C VAL A 614 1.51 -14.01 -35.89
N GLU A 615 1.12 -15.25 -36.20
CA GLU A 615 -0.20 -15.57 -36.76
C GLU A 615 -1.33 -15.21 -35.79
N TYR A 616 -1.25 -15.65 -34.54
CA TYR A 616 -2.30 -15.41 -33.55
C TYR A 616 -2.39 -13.93 -33.17
N MET A 617 -1.27 -13.23 -33.05
CA MET A 617 -1.28 -11.79 -32.81
C MET A 617 -1.90 -11.03 -33.99
N GLN A 618 -1.63 -11.44 -35.25
CA GLN A 618 -2.30 -10.86 -36.40
C GLN A 618 -3.82 -11.06 -36.34
N LYS A 619 -4.28 -12.26 -35.94
CA LYS A 619 -5.72 -12.51 -35.74
C LYS A 619 -6.30 -11.61 -34.66
N ALA A 620 -5.60 -11.39 -33.54
CA ALA A 620 -6.00 -10.45 -32.51
C ALA A 620 -6.17 -9.04 -33.09
N ILE A 621 -5.15 -8.54 -33.79
CA ILE A 621 -5.14 -7.22 -34.46
C ILE A 621 -6.31 -7.07 -35.44
N ASP A 622 -6.64 -8.12 -36.18
CA ASP A 622 -7.71 -8.11 -37.20
C ASP A 622 -9.10 -8.00 -36.58
N VAL A 623 -9.32 -8.56 -35.38
CA VAL A 623 -10.59 -8.48 -34.66
C VAL A 623 -10.70 -7.28 -33.71
N THR A 624 -9.58 -6.63 -33.37
CA THR A 624 -9.56 -5.42 -32.52
C THR A 624 -10.14 -4.22 -33.24
N VAL A 625 -11.16 -3.60 -32.63
CA VAL A 625 -11.82 -2.39 -33.15
C VAL A 625 -11.23 -1.12 -32.54
N ASP A 626 -10.76 -1.17 -31.29
CA ASP A 626 -10.19 -0.02 -30.59
C ASP A 626 -8.85 0.41 -31.22
N PRO A 627 -8.70 1.68 -31.67
CA PRO A 627 -7.46 2.14 -32.32
C PRO A 627 -6.22 2.08 -31.42
N VAL A 628 -6.37 2.37 -30.13
CA VAL A 628 -5.25 2.36 -29.16
C VAL A 628 -4.85 0.93 -28.84
N GLY A 629 -5.82 0.03 -28.61
CA GLY A 629 -5.57 -1.40 -28.44
C GLY A 629 -4.91 -2.02 -29.67
N LYS A 630 -5.37 -1.65 -30.88
CA LYS A 630 -4.74 -2.10 -32.14
C LYS A 630 -3.31 -1.61 -32.29
N LEU A 631 -3.04 -0.35 -31.95
CA LEU A 631 -1.69 0.19 -31.89
C LEU A 631 -0.81 -0.62 -30.91
N GLN A 632 -1.28 -0.86 -29.68
CA GLN A 632 -0.52 -1.62 -28.69
C GLN A 632 -0.22 -3.05 -29.14
N MET A 633 -1.18 -3.75 -29.74
CA MET A 633 -0.96 -5.09 -30.30
C MET A 633 0.02 -5.07 -31.48
N ASN A 634 -0.02 -4.05 -32.34
CA ASN A 634 0.97 -3.88 -33.41
C ASN A 634 2.39 -3.65 -32.86
N LEU A 635 2.54 -2.96 -31.72
CA LEU A 635 3.84 -2.82 -31.04
C LEU A 635 4.38 -4.19 -30.57
N GLU A 636 3.51 -5.03 -30.00
CA GLU A 636 3.87 -6.40 -29.58
C GLU A 636 4.21 -7.28 -30.79
N GLN A 637 3.46 -7.14 -31.89
CA GLN A 637 3.67 -7.87 -33.13
C GLN A 637 5.06 -7.63 -33.75
N VAL A 638 5.60 -6.42 -33.66
CA VAL A 638 6.98 -6.13 -34.09
C VAL A 638 7.98 -7.04 -33.36
N GLY A 639 7.79 -7.25 -32.05
CA GLY A 639 8.61 -8.16 -31.25
C GLY A 639 8.47 -9.61 -31.69
N HIS A 640 7.23 -10.09 -31.87
CA HIS A 640 6.99 -11.46 -32.35
C HIS A 640 7.58 -11.71 -33.74
N MET A 641 7.46 -10.75 -34.65
CA MET A 641 8.07 -10.83 -35.99
C MET A 641 9.60 -10.91 -35.91
N HIS A 642 10.23 -10.15 -35.01
CA HIS A 642 11.67 -10.24 -34.79
C HIS A 642 12.12 -11.63 -34.32
N GLU A 643 11.43 -12.17 -33.30
CA GLU A 643 11.75 -13.49 -32.76
C GLU A 643 11.54 -14.60 -33.82
N ALA A 644 10.54 -14.42 -34.69
CA ALA A 644 10.29 -15.28 -35.86
C ALA A 644 11.25 -15.05 -37.05
N LYS A 645 12.25 -14.16 -36.92
CA LYS A 645 13.21 -13.81 -37.99
C LYS A 645 12.56 -13.18 -39.23
N LEU A 646 11.47 -12.45 -39.03
CA LEU A 646 10.75 -11.68 -40.04
C LEU A 646 11.11 -10.19 -39.94
N ASP A 647 12.41 -9.87 -39.85
CA ASP A 647 12.90 -8.52 -39.52
C ASP A 647 12.44 -7.44 -40.52
N ASP A 648 12.35 -7.77 -41.82
CA ASP A 648 11.84 -6.85 -42.84
C ASP A 648 10.36 -6.50 -42.62
N GLN A 649 9.53 -7.48 -42.22
CA GLN A 649 8.12 -7.26 -41.92
C GLN A 649 7.96 -6.47 -40.62
N ALA A 650 8.76 -6.81 -39.59
CA ALA A 650 8.82 -6.07 -38.34
C ALA A 650 9.15 -4.60 -38.59
N ARG A 651 10.15 -4.33 -39.45
CA ARG A 651 10.57 -2.99 -39.85
C ARG A 651 9.51 -2.25 -40.68
N ALA A 652 8.79 -2.95 -41.57
CA ALA A 652 7.70 -2.34 -42.33
C ALA A 652 6.52 -1.94 -41.43
N LEU A 653 6.12 -2.83 -40.50
CA LEU A 653 5.07 -2.55 -39.52
C LEU A 653 5.48 -1.41 -38.58
N ALA A 654 6.73 -1.40 -38.12
CA ALA A 654 7.31 -0.33 -37.34
C ALA A 654 7.18 1.05 -38.00
N LEU A 655 7.49 1.14 -39.29
CA LEU A 655 7.32 2.36 -40.06
C LEU A 655 5.85 2.78 -40.17
N ASP A 656 4.94 1.83 -40.40
CA ASP A 656 3.50 2.11 -40.43
C ASP A 656 2.98 2.65 -39.08
N ILE A 657 3.45 2.07 -37.97
CA ILE A 657 3.15 2.55 -36.62
C ILE A 657 3.59 4.00 -36.45
N LEU A 658 4.85 4.31 -36.78
CA LEU A 658 5.41 5.65 -36.63
C LEU A 658 4.75 6.69 -37.54
N GLU A 659 4.52 6.35 -38.80
CA GLU A 659 4.12 7.31 -39.82
C GLU A 659 2.60 7.47 -39.92
N LYS A 660 1.82 6.49 -39.45
CA LYS A 660 0.36 6.50 -39.57
C LYS A 660 -0.37 6.29 -38.25
N GLN A 661 -0.05 5.23 -37.50
CA GLN A 661 -0.88 4.84 -36.36
C GLN A 661 -0.71 5.77 -35.16
N ILE A 662 0.52 6.14 -34.79
CA ILE A 662 0.78 7.11 -33.72
C ILE A 662 0.16 8.48 -34.06
N PRO A 663 0.35 9.06 -35.26
CA PRO A 663 -0.34 10.28 -35.65
C PRO A 663 -1.88 10.18 -35.55
N ALA A 664 -2.46 9.05 -35.99
CA ALA A 664 -3.91 8.84 -35.96
C ALA A 664 -4.50 8.68 -34.55
N THR A 665 -3.70 8.25 -33.58
CA THR A 665 -4.12 8.01 -32.19
C THR A 665 -3.62 9.06 -31.20
N ARG A 666 -2.82 10.04 -31.65
CA ARG A 666 -2.14 11.03 -30.80
C ARG A 666 -3.08 11.76 -29.83
N GLU A 667 -4.25 12.17 -30.30
CA GLU A 667 -5.24 12.86 -29.46
C GLU A 667 -5.78 11.94 -28.35
N GLN A 668 -6.07 10.67 -28.67
CA GLN A 668 -6.56 9.68 -27.71
C GLN A 668 -5.50 9.28 -26.69
N LEU A 669 -4.23 9.22 -27.10
CA LEU A 669 -3.11 8.88 -26.22
C LEU A 669 -2.77 9.99 -25.23
N GLY A 670 -2.95 11.27 -25.61
CA GLY A 670 -2.58 12.41 -24.77
C GLY A 670 -1.14 12.31 -24.28
N ASN A 671 -0.95 12.32 -22.95
CA ASN A 671 0.37 12.20 -22.32
C ASN A 671 0.97 10.78 -22.43
N GLY A 672 0.15 9.76 -22.68
CA GLY A 672 0.59 8.36 -22.84
C GLY A 672 1.41 8.10 -24.10
N ILE A 673 1.47 9.05 -25.03
CA ILE A 673 2.32 8.96 -26.23
C ILE A 673 3.80 8.74 -25.86
N ALA A 674 4.26 9.32 -24.75
CA ALA A 674 5.63 9.15 -24.30
C ALA A 674 5.95 7.70 -23.90
N GLN A 675 5.02 7.05 -23.20
CA GLN A 675 5.16 5.64 -22.83
C GLN A 675 5.17 4.73 -24.07
N ILE A 676 4.27 5.00 -25.02
CA ILE A 676 4.21 4.25 -26.30
C ILE A 676 5.51 4.41 -27.10
N CYS A 677 6.01 5.64 -27.26
CA CYS A 677 7.26 5.89 -27.98
C CYS A 677 8.47 5.26 -27.29
N CYS A 678 8.56 5.31 -25.95
CA CYS A 678 9.62 4.62 -25.22
C CYS A 678 9.55 3.10 -25.41
N GLY A 679 8.35 2.51 -25.31
CA GLY A 679 8.15 1.07 -25.54
C GLY A 679 8.54 0.65 -26.95
N LEU A 680 8.17 1.44 -27.96
CA LEU A 680 8.51 1.18 -29.35
C LEU A 680 10.01 1.31 -29.61
N ALA A 681 10.65 2.36 -29.10
CA ALA A 681 12.10 2.55 -29.20
C ALA A 681 12.87 1.41 -28.52
N ALA A 682 12.39 0.88 -27.39
CA ALA A 682 12.97 -0.29 -26.75
C ALA A 682 12.90 -1.55 -27.63
N GLN A 683 11.79 -1.77 -28.35
CA GLN A 683 11.70 -2.87 -29.32
C GLN A 683 12.67 -2.66 -30.50
N PHE A 684 12.80 -1.43 -30.98
CA PHE A 684 13.76 -1.09 -32.04
C PHE A 684 15.21 -1.26 -31.60
N ASN A 685 15.52 -1.00 -30.33
CA ASN A 685 16.83 -1.25 -29.79
C ASN A 685 17.19 -2.75 -29.84
N LYS A 686 16.25 -3.63 -29.47
CA LYS A 686 16.44 -5.09 -29.56
C LYS A 686 16.67 -5.56 -31.00
N LEU A 687 15.90 -4.98 -31.94
CA LEU A 687 16.04 -5.19 -33.38
C LEU A 687 17.35 -4.64 -33.97
N LYS A 688 18.11 -3.85 -33.19
CA LYS A 688 19.25 -3.05 -33.67
C LYS A 688 18.85 -2.07 -34.80
N ALA A 689 17.57 -1.69 -34.84
CA ALA A 689 16.99 -0.71 -35.77
C ALA A 689 17.16 0.71 -35.22
N TRP A 690 18.41 1.12 -35.00
CA TRP A 690 18.75 2.35 -34.29
C TRP A 690 18.20 3.62 -34.93
N ASP A 691 18.08 3.63 -36.25
CA ASP A 691 17.51 4.73 -37.02
C ASP A 691 16.02 4.94 -36.67
N LEU A 692 15.26 3.85 -36.55
CA LEU A 692 13.86 3.89 -36.15
C LEU A 692 13.70 4.26 -34.67
N SER A 693 14.58 3.73 -33.80
CA SER A 693 14.61 4.11 -32.38
C SER A 693 14.83 5.62 -32.21
N THR A 694 15.82 6.18 -32.93
CA THR A 694 16.10 7.62 -32.95
C THR A 694 14.89 8.44 -33.41
N ARG A 695 14.28 8.03 -34.54
CA ARG A 695 13.07 8.69 -35.05
C ARG A 695 11.91 8.67 -34.05
N THR A 696 11.72 7.55 -33.36
CA THR A 696 10.67 7.37 -32.34
C THR A 696 10.88 8.29 -31.15
N LEU A 697 12.09 8.31 -30.59
CA LEU A 697 12.40 9.15 -29.42
C LEU A 697 12.31 10.64 -29.76
N LYS A 698 12.61 11.02 -31.02
CA LYS A 698 12.48 12.41 -31.49
C LYS A 698 11.07 12.96 -31.36
N GLU A 699 10.03 12.14 -31.50
CA GLU A 699 8.62 12.56 -31.32
C GLU A 699 8.33 13.10 -29.92
N ILE A 700 9.07 12.64 -28.91
CA ILE A 700 8.84 12.97 -27.49
C ILE A 700 10.04 13.69 -26.84
N GLN A 701 11.12 13.87 -27.59
CA GLN A 701 12.39 14.41 -27.11
C GLN A 701 12.24 15.82 -26.52
N GLY A 702 11.49 16.71 -27.18
CA GLY A 702 11.28 18.08 -26.70
C GLY A 702 10.65 18.13 -25.30
N PRO A 703 9.44 17.56 -25.11
CA PRO A 703 8.81 17.46 -23.80
C PRO A 703 9.66 16.75 -22.74
N MET A 704 10.33 15.65 -23.08
CA MET A 704 11.17 14.91 -22.13
C MET A 704 12.43 15.67 -21.71
N ASN A 705 13.10 16.34 -22.64
CA ASN A 705 14.23 17.21 -22.32
C ASN A 705 13.80 18.36 -21.41
N ASN A 706 12.63 18.96 -21.66
CA ASN A 706 12.10 20.01 -20.78
C ASN A 706 11.82 19.46 -19.37
N ALA A 707 11.19 18.29 -19.26
CA ALA A 707 10.95 17.64 -17.97
C ALA A 707 12.26 17.35 -17.22
N ILE A 708 13.29 16.83 -17.90
CA ILE A 708 14.64 16.62 -17.35
C ILE A 708 15.23 17.93 -16.84
N MET A 709 15.19 19.00 -17.64
CA MET A 709 15.75 20.29 -17.23
C MET A 709 14.99 20.90 -16.05
N THR A 710 13.66 20.76 -16.00
CA THR A 710 12.83 21.18 -14.87
C THR A 710 13.20 20.40 -13.61
N LEU A 711 13.27 19.07 -13.67
CA LEU A 711 13.65 18.22 -12.54
C LEU A 711 15.06 18.55 -12.06
N ALA A 712 16.02 18.72 -12.98
CA ALA A 712 17.39 19.13 -12.64
C ALA A 712 17.43 20.49 -11.96
N GLY A 713 16.62 21.46 -12.42
CA GLY A 713 16.48 22.77 -11.78
C GLY A 713 15.89 22.71 -10.37
N ILE A 714 14.90 21.85 -10.14
CA ILE A 714 14.32 21.60 -8.82
C ILE A 714 15.38 20.95 -7.91
N ALA A 715 16.04 19.89 -8.37
CA ALA A 715 17.04 19.15 -7.62
C ALA A 715 18.25 20.02 -7.23
N ALA A 716 18.68 20.93 -8.12
CA ALA A 716 19.78 21.86 -7.88
C ALA A 716 19.39 23.08 -7.04
N ASN A 717 18.11 23.28 -6.71
CA ASN A 717 17.65 24.46 -5.98
C ASN A 717 18.18 24.43 -4.53
N PRO A 718 18.84 25.50 -4.04
CA PRO A 718 19.25 25.59 -2.63
C PRO A 718 18.09 25.52 -1.64
N LYS A 719 16.86 25.81 -2.10
CA LYS A 719 15.60 25.66 -1.35
C LYS A 719 14.82 24.42 -1.82
N PHE A 720 15.52 23.32 -2.08
CA PHE A 720 14.91 22.05 -2.44
C PHE A 720 13.79 21.68 -1.46
N ASP A 721 12.61 21.34 -1.99
CA ASP A 721 11.46 20.88 -1.22
C ASP A 721 11.22 19.39 -1.51
N PRO A 722 11.54 18.48 -0.56
CA PRO A 722 11.29 17.06 -0.71
C PRO A 722 9.82 16.74 -1.02
N LYS A 723 8.86 17.51 -0.50
CA LYS A 723 7.44 17.25 -0.74
C LYS A 723 7.05 17.49 -2.19
N THR A 724 7.52 18.60 -2.77
CA THR A 724 7.35 18.87 -4.21
C THR A 724 8.03 17.78 -5.05
N TRP A 725 9.20 17.28 -4.63
CA TRP A 725 9.91 16.20 -5.34
C TRP A 725 9.11 14.89 -5.39
N GLU A 726 8.49 14.51 -4.27
CA GLU A 726 7.63 13.31 -4.19
C GLU A 726 6.38 13.43 -5.07
N GLN A 727 5.78 14.62 -5.16
CA GLN A 727 4.60 14.87 -5.99
C GLN A 727 4.86 14.71 -7.50
N LEU A 728 6.12 14.59 -7.92
CA LEU A 728 6.51 14.43 -9.32
C LEU A 728 6.79 12.97 -9.71
N ALA A 729 6.42 11.98 -8.88
CA ALA A 729 6.72 10.55 -9.10
C ALA A 729 6.42 10.03 -10.52
N THR A 730 5.26 10.38 -11.10
CA THR A 730 4.89 9.99 -12.48
C THR A 730 5.85 10.58 -13.52
N VAL A 731 6.18 11.87 -13.40
CA VAL A 731 7.11 12.54 -14.32
C VAL A 731 8.51 11.93 -14.19
N LYS A 732 8.98 11.69 -12.96
CA LYS A 732 10.27 11.06 -12.69
C LYS A 732 10.35 9.65 -13.29
N SER A 733 9.29 8.85 -13.15
CA SER A 733 9.20 7.50 -13.72
C SER A 733 9.25 7.51 -15.25
N LEU A 734 8.50 8.44 -15.88
CA LEU A 734 8.49 8.58 -17.34
C LEU A 734 9.86 9.02 -17.88
N VAL A 735 10.50 9.98 -17.21
CA VAL A 735 11.84 10.45 -17.57
C VAL A 735 12.89 9.35 -17.37
N ALA A 736 12.79 8.55 -16.30
CA ALA A 736 13.66 7.41 -16.07
C ALA A 736 13.53 6.36 -17.19
N ALA A 737 12.30 6.06 -17.63
CA ALA A 737 12.05 5.17 -18.77
C ALA A 737 12.65 5.72 -20.08
N PHE A 738 12.44 7.02 -20.37
CA PHE A 738 13.03 7.69 -21.52
C PHE A 738 14.56 7.65 -21.49
N HIS A 739 15.17 7.91 -20.34
CA HIS A 739 16.61 7.83 -20.14
C HIS A 739 17.14 6.40 -20.37
N GLY A 740 16.49 5.38 -19.80
CA GLY A 740 16.91 3.98 -19.94
C GLY A 740 16.96 3.54 -21.41
N VAL A 741 15.89 3.83 -22.17
CA VAL A 741 15.82 3.49 -23.60
C VAL A 741 16.79 4.31 -24.44
N SER A 742 16.99 5.59 -24.10
CA SER A 742 17.99 6.44 -24.74
C SER A 742 19.41 5.94 -24.50
N LEU A 743 19.71 5.47 -23.28
CA LEU A 743 21.02 4.94 -22.90
C LEU A 743 21.35 3.65 -23.67
N GLU A 744 20.36 2.76 -23.83
CA GLU A 744 20.50 1.55 -24.65
C GLU A 744 20.77 1.90 -26.12
N LEU A 745 20.02 2.86 -26.69
CA LEU A 745 20.21 3.35 -28.06
C LEU A 745 21.64 3.90 -28.25
N ILE A 746 22.08 4.83 -27.40
CA ILE A 746 23.41 5.45 -27.58
C ILE A 746 24.52 4.41 -27.42
N THR A 747 24.36 3.45 -26.50
CA THR A 747 25.33 2.37 -26.31
C THR A 747 25.41 1.46 -27.53
N GLY A 748 24.27 1.18 -28.19
CA GLY A 748 24.22 0.34 -29.39
C GLY A 748 24.76 0.99 -30.65
N VAL A 749 24.55 2.31 -30.81
CA VAL A 749 24.98 3.07 -32.00
C VAL A 749 26.48 3.37 -32.00
N GLY A 750 27.04 3.69 -30.83
CA GLY A 750 28.45 4.08 -30.71
C GLY A 750 28.71 5.57 -30.95
N ILE A 751 29.83 6.06 -30.40
CA ILE A 751 30.08 7.50 -30.24
C ILE A 751 30.25 8.26 -31.56
N GLU A 752 30.83 7.60 -32.57
CA GLU A 752 31.09 8.21 -33.88
C GLU A 752 29.79 8.56 -34.63
N GLU A 753 28.78 7.71 -34.51
CA GLU A 753 27.48 7.91 -35.17
C GLU A 753 26.62 8.94 -34.43
N ILE A 754 26.65 8.95 -33.09
CA ILE A 754 25.94 9.96 -32.28
C ILE A 754 26.39 11.38 -32.56
N GLN A 755 27.69 11.58 -32.82
CA GLN A 755 28.23 12.89 -33.18
C GLN A 755 27.74 13.38 -34.56
N LYS A 756 27.26 12.48 -35.42
CA LYS A 756 26.72 12.81 -36.75
C LYS A 756 25.23 13.15 -36.72
N ASP A 757 24.48 12.65 -35.74
CA ASP A 757 23.05 12.91 -35.59
C ASP A 757 22.74 13.88 -34.41
N PRO A 758 22.30 15.13 -34.69
CA PRO A 758 21.95 16.09 -33.64
C PRO A 758 20.89 15.60 -32.65
N ALA A 759 19.94 14.74 -33.07
CA ALA A 759 18.93 14.19 -32.18
C ALA A 759 19.57 13.23 -31.17
N GLN A 760 20.48 12.37 -31.62
CA GLN A 760 21.20 11.45 -30.74
C GLN A 760 22.14 12.19 -29.79
N ALA A 761 22.84 13.23 -30.27
CA ALA A 761 23.67 14.08 -29.41
C ALA A 761 22.85 14.78 -28.30
N GLN A 762 21.60 15.17 -28.59
CA GLN A 762 20.70 15.70 -27.58
C GLN A 762 20.24 14.63 -26.56
N LEU A 763 19.99 13.39 -26.99
CA LEU A 763 19.67 12.28 -26.08
C LEU A 763 20.83 11.99 -25.14
N GLN A 764 22.06 11.98 -25.65
CA GLN A 764 23.27 11.85 -24.83
C GLN A 764 23.34 12.96 -23.78
N LYS A 765 23.16 14.23 -24.19
CA LYS A 765 23.18 15.37 -23.27
C LYS A 765 22.09 15.27 -22.19
N ALA A 766 20.90 14.81 -22.56
CA ALA A 766 19.81 14.59 -21.61
C ALA A 766 20.18 13.52 -20.56
N GLY A 767 20.85 12.44 -20.97
CA GLY A 767 21.36 11.42 -20.06
C GLY A 767 22.49 11.90 -19.16
N GLU A 768 23.38 12.77 -19.65
CA GLU A 768 24.40 13.44 -18.84
C GLU A 768 23.75 14.34 -17.76
N VAL A 769 22.70 15.09 -18.09
CA VAL A 769 21.94 15.89 -17.11
C VAL A 769 21.25 15.01 -16.08
N TRP A 770 20.61 13.91 -16.51
CA TRP A 770 19.94 12.96 -15.62
C TRP A 770 20.92 12.33 -14.61
N THR A 771 22.04 11.80 -15.10
CA THR A 771 23.06 11.15 -14.28
C THR A 771 23.79 12.12 -13.35
N LYS A 772 23.89 13.40 -13.72
CA LYS A 772 24.51 14.44 -12.89
C LYS A 772 23.58 14.99 -11.82
N HIS A 773 22.32 15.27 -12.16
CA HIS A 773 21.44 16.09 -11.32
C HIS A 773 20.22 15.38 -10.72
N ILE A 774 19.78 14.26 -11.30
CA ILE A 774 18.48 13.66 -10.96
C ILE A 774 18.63 12.27 -10.34
N SER A 775 19.27 11.34 -11.05
CA SER A 775 19.32 9.90 -10.70
C SER A 775 19.67 9.59 -9.24
N PHE A 776 20.70 10.25 -8.71
CA PHE A 776 21.17 10.02 -7.34
C PHE A 776 20.31 10.71 -6.28
N ARG A 777 19.39 11.61 -6.65
CA ARG A 777 18.50 12.35 -5.74
C ARG A 777 17.23 11.57 -5.41
N ASP A 778 16.87 10.58 -6.23
CA ASP A 778 15.60 9.89 -6.16
C ASP A 778 15.49 8.85 -5.05
N SER A 779 16.62 8.38 -4.52
CA SER A 779 16.60 7.40 -3.45
C SER A 779 17.87 7.45 -2.61
N ASP A 780 17.70 7.30 -1.30
CA ASP A 780 18.78 7.05 -0.34
C ASP A 780 18.97 5.54 -0.09
N ASP A 781 18.16 4.69 -0.73
CA ASP A 781 18.35 3.25 -0.70
C ASP A 781 19.69 2.87 -1.37
N VAL A 782 20.47 2.07 -0.66
CA VAL A 782 21.81 1.68 -1.10
C VAL A 782 21.74 0.85 -2.39
N GLY A 783 20.73 -0.02 -2.51
CA GLY A 783 20.51 -0.82 -3.71
C GLY A 783 20.19 0.02 -4.94
N GLU A 784 19.34 1.04 -4.79
CA GLU A 784 19.06 2.01 -5.85
C GLU A 784 20.28 2.84 -6.22
N VAL A 785 21.01 3.39 -5.25
CA VAL A 785 22.23 4.18 -5.51
C VAL A 785 23.27 3.36 -6.30
N LEU A 786 23.49 2.10 -5.93
CA LEU A 786 24.40 1.21 -6.64
C LEU A 786 23.86 0.80 -8.02
N GLY A 787 22.54 0.74 -8.19
CA GLY A 787 21.88 0.64 -9.49
C GLY A 787 22.13 1.85 -10.39
N GLN A 788 22.09 3.07 -9.85
CA GLN A 788 22.42 4.28 -10.61
C GLN A 788 23.90 4.29 -11.03
N TYR A 789 24.81 3.78 -10.20
CA TYR A 789 26.20 3.56 -10.60
C TYR A 789 26.35 2.53 -11.72
N ALA A 790 25.49 1.50 -11.79
CA ALA A 790 25.50 0.57 -12.93
C ALA A 790 25.07 1.25 -14.24
N ALA A 791 24.04 2.10 -14.19
CA ALA A 791 23.63 2.92 -15.34
C ALA A 791 24.74 3.88 -15.79
N LEU A 792 25.41 4.53 -14.84
CA LEU A 792 26.60 5.35 -15.11
C LEU A 792 27.73 4.52 -15.75
N GLY A 793 27.96 3.30 -15.25
CA GLY A 793 28.91 2.36 -15.84
C GLY A 793 28.58 2.00 -17.29
N ALA A 794 27.31 1.81 -17.63
CA ALA A 794 26.87 1.61 -19.01
C ALA A 794 27.15 2.84 -19.89
N MET A 795 26.93 4.05 -19.38
CA MET A 795 27.27 5.29 -20.10
C MET A 795 28.79 5.47 -20.29
N LEU A 796 29.60 5.09 -19.30
CA LEU A 796 31.06 5.10 -19.45
C LEU A 796 31.56 4.00 -20.39
N LYS A 797 30.89 2.84 -20.44
CA LYS A 797 31.17 1.77 -21.41
C LYS A 797 30.98 2.30 -22.83
N PHE A 798 29.93 3.08 -23.05
CA PHE A 798 29.70 3.76 -24.31
C PHE A 798 30.83 4.77 -24.65
N ARG A 799 31.24 5.61 -23.70
CA ARG A 799 32.28 6.63 -23.92
C ARG A 799 33.69 6.07 -24.12
N LEU A 800 34.07 5.08 -23.31
CA LEU A 800 35.44 4.58 -23.23
C LEU A 800 35.67 3.31 -24.04
N GLY A 801 34.59 2.60 -24.40
CA GLY A 801 34.65 1.20 -24.81
C GLY A 801 34.67 0.27 -23.59
N GLN A 802 34.10 -0.93 -23.76
CA GLN A 802 33.99 -1.92 -22.68
C GLN A 802 35.35 -2.32 -22.12
N ASP A 803 36.29 -2.73 -22.97
CA ASP A 803 37.58 -3.26 -22.49
C ASP A 803 38.37 -2.22 -21.70
N LYS A 804 38.40 -0.97 -22.17
CA LYS A 804 39.06 0.15 -21.49
C LYS A 804 38.38 0.49 -20.16
N LEU A 805 37.04 0.47 -20.11
CA LEU A 805 36.32 0.67 -18.85
C LEU A 805 36.66 -0.44 -17.86
N ILE A 806 36.64 -1.71 -18.28
CA ILE A 806 36.93 -2.84 -17.40
C ILE A 806 38.37 -2.77 -16.88
N GLU A 807 39.35 -2.45 -17.72
CA GLU A 807 40.76 -2.24 -17.30
C GLU A 807 40.88 -1.13 -16.24
N ARG A 808 40.17 0.00 -16.43
CA ARG A 808 40.13 1.08 -15.46
C ARG A 808 39.47 0.66 -14.15
N LEU A 809 38.36 -0.08 -14.20
CA LEU A 809 37.67 -0.59 -13.00
C LEU A 809 38.54 -1.61 -12.25
N GLU A 810 39.26 -2.47 -12.95
CA GLU A 810 40.19 -3.42 -12.32
C GLU A 810 41.34 -2.70 -11.59
N SER A 811 41.83 -1.61 -12.18
CA SER A 811 42.89 -0.77 -11.61
C SER A 811 42.40 0.18 -10.50
N ALA A 812 41.12 0.55 -10.50
CA ALA A 812 40.53 1.42 -9.48
C ALA A 812 40.55 0.78 -8.08
N THR A 813 40.60 1.59 -7.04
CA THR A 813 40.41 1.10 -5.66
C THR A 813 38.91 1.00 -5.32
N PHE A 814 38.55 0.24 -4.29
CA PHE A 814 37.22 0.38 -3.69
C PHE A 814 37.17 1.68 -2.87
N PRO A 815 35.99 2.29 -2.69
CA PRO A 815 35.88 3.47 -1.85
C PRO A 815 36.28 3.15 -0.41
N ALA A 816 37.02 4.05 0.22
CA ALA A 816 37.53 3.85 1.57
C ALA A 816 36.46 4.03 2.67
N THR A 817 35.31 4.62 2.32
CA THR A 817 34.22 4.93 3.24
C THR A 817 32.87 4.85 2.53
N ALA A 818 31.83 4.47 3.27
CA ALA A 818 30.44 4.52 2.82
C ALA A 818 29.91 5.95 2.70
N LYS A 819 30.54 6.93 3.37
CA LYS A 819 30.08 8.32 3.40
C LYS A 819 30.45 9.03 2.10
N LYS A 820 29.46 9.25 1.22
CA LYS A 820 29.57 10.10 0.04
C LYS A 820 28.27 10.89 -0.15
N ASP A 821 28.41 12.18 -0.46
CA ASP A 821 27.30 12.93 -1.03
C ASP A 821 27.20 12.56 -2.51
N HIS A 822 26.19 11.75 -2.84
CA HIS A 822 25.97 11.28 -4.21
C HIS A 822 25.31 12.33 -5.09
N TYR A 823 24.82 13.44 -4.52
CA TYR A 823 24.09 14.47 -5.25
C TYR A 823 25.02 15.54 -5.83
N GLN A 824 26.12 15.85 -5.16
CA GLN A 824 27.08 16.87 -5.62
C GLN A 824 28.09 16.31 -6.64
N ARG A 825 27.58 15.97 -7.81
CA ARG A 825 28.39 15.43 -8.91
C ARG A 825 28.89 16.55 -9.82
N LYS A 826 30.17 16.49 -10.19
CA LYS A 826 30.74 17.32 -11.26
C LYS A 826 30.49 16.69 -12.64
N ASP A 827 30.94 17.38 -13.67
CA ASP A 827 30.95 16.88 -15.05
C ASP A 827 31.83 15.62 -15.18
N LEU A 828 31.47 14.71 -16.08
CA LEU A 828 32.17 13.44 -16.27
C LEU A 828 33.56 13.61 -16.90
N GLU A 829 33.82 14.77 -17.49
CA GLU A 829 35.12 15.20 -18.00
C GLU A 829 36.09 15.61 -16.87
N ASP A 830 35.59 15.88 -15.65
CA ASP A 830 36.46 16.10 -14.49
C ASP A 830 37.07 14.75 -14.07
N GLU A 831 38.39 14.61 -14.27
CA GLU A 831 39.10 13.35 -13.99
C GLU A 831 38.96 12.93 -12.52
N ALA A 832 38.85 13.86 -11.57
CA ALA A 832 38.66 13.51 -10.16
C ALA A 832 37.24 12.96 -9.90
N GLN A 833 36.22 13.48 -10.60
CA GLN A 833 34.88 12.90 -10.58
C GLN A 833 34.85 11.52 -11.21
N LEU A 834 35.51 11.34 -12.37
CA LEU A 834 35.60 10.05 -13.05
C LEU A 834 36.29 9.00 -12.17
N GLU A 835 37.44 9.31 -11.59
CA GLU A 835 38.14 8.42 -10.66
C GLU A 835 37.29 8.10 -9.43
N SER A 836 36.54 9.07 -8.89
CA SER A 836 35.57 8.82 -7.82
C SER A 836 34.49 7.84 -8.28
N ASP A 837 33.91 8.03 -9.46
CA ASP A 837 32.83 7.18 -9.96
C ASP A 837 33.30 5.77 -10.28
N LEU A 838 34.51 5.59 -10.81
CA LEU A 838 35.09 4.27 -11.05
C LEU A 838 35.16 3.42 -9.77
N GLN A 839 35.45 4.03 -8.61
CA GLN A 839 35.45 3.30 -7.32
C GLN A 839 34.05 2.76 -6.98
N TRP A 840 33.01 3.57 -7.21
CA TRP A 840 31.62 3.20 -6.89
C TRP A 840 30.99 2.28 -7.93
N ILE A 841 31.37 2.41 -9.20
CA ILE A 841 31.00 1.44 -10.25
C ILE A 841 31.66 0.09 -9.96
N LYS A 842 32.95 0.08 -9.55
CA LYS A 842 33.64 -1.14 -9.13
C LYS A 842 32.95 -1.79 -7.93
N LEU A 843 32.41 -0.99 -7.01
CA LEU A 843 31.62 -1.46 -5.88
C LEU A 843 30.21 -1.95 -6.29
N SER A 844 29.69 -1.60 -7.46
CA SER A 844 28.32 -1.92 -7.88
C SER A 844 28.17 -3.39 -8.32
N VAL A 845 27.53 -4.20 -7.48
CA VAL A 845 27.06 -5.56 -7.85
C VAL A 845 26.15 -5.54 -9.09
N PRO A 846 25.17 -4.62 -9.21
CA PRO A 846 24.34 -4.53 -10.42
C PRO A 846 25.14 -4.32 -11.71
N PHE A 847 26.23 -3.54 -11.69
CA PHE A 847 27.09 -3.35 -12.86
C PHE A 847 27.73 -4.67 -13.31
N TRP A 848 28.40 -5.36 -12.38
CA TRP A 848 29.10 -6.62 -12.69
C TRP A 848 28.13 -7.73 -13.11
N TYR A 849 26.96 -7.79 -12.48
CA TYR A 849 25.91 -8.71 -12.88
C TYR A 849 25.43 -8.40 -14.31
N GLY A 850 25.19 -7.13 -14.64
CA GLY A 850 24.75 -6.69 -15.96
C GLY A 850 25.71 -7.08 -17.08
N VAL A 851 27.01 -6.81 -16.91
CA VAL A 851 28.02 -7.19 -17.93
C VAL A 851 28.22 -8.70 -18.03
N MET A 852 28.06 -9.44 -16.92
CA MET A 852 28.08 -10.90 -16.93
C MET A 852 26.85 -11.48 -17.66
N ALA A 853 25.65 -10.94 -17.41
CA ALA A 853 24.42 -11.40 -18.04
C ALA A 853 24.41 -11.17 -19.56
N GLN A 854 25.08 -10.13 -20.05
CA GLN A 854 25.26 -9.85 -21.49
C GLN A 854 25.98 -11.00 -22.23
N GLU A 855 26.80 -11.81 -21.54
CA GLU A 855 27.44 -12.99 -22.15
C GLU A 855 26.46 -14.14 -22.44
N PHE A 856 25.26 -14.09 -21.85
CA PHE A 856 24.19 -15.06 -22.04
C PHE A 856 23.07 -14.57 -22.96
N ALA A 857 23.24 -13.42 -23.63
CA ALA A 857 22.23 -12.90 -24.56
C ALA A 857 21.84 -13.95 -25.63
N ILE A 858 20.56 -14.02 -25.95
CA ILE A 858 19.99 -15.08 -26.81
C ILE A 858 20.51 -15.01 -28.25
N ASP A 859 20.90 -13.81 -28.71
CA ASP A 859 21.48 -13.57 -30.03
C ASP A 859 22.95 -14.01 -30.14
N LYS A 860 23.62 -14.28 -29.01
CA LYS A 860 24.96 -14.90 -29.02
C LYS A 860 24.85 -16.41 -29.28
N GLU A 861 25.64 -16.90 -30.24
CA GLU A 861 25.78 -18.33 -30.52
C GLU A 861 26.61 -19.07 -29.48
N THR A 862 27.55 -18.38 -28.83
CA THR A 862 28.45 -18.96 -27.82
C THR A 862 28.54 -18.07 -26.59
N VAL A 863 28.94 -18.67 -25.46
CA VAL A 863 29.15 -17.96 -24.20
C VAL A 863 30.65 -17.92 -23.92
N ASP A 864 31.22 -16.72 -23.73
CA ASP A 864 32.61 -16.57 -23.29
C ASP A 864 32.72 -16.88 -21.79
N THR A 865 32.93 -18.16 -21.48
CA THR A 865 33.08 -18.63 -20.10
C THR A 865 34.26 -18.00 -19.35
N LYS A 866 35.28 -17.46 -20.05
CA LYS A 866 36.40 -16.77 -19.39
C LYS A 866 35.94 -15.40 -18.89
N GLN A 867 35.23 -14.64 -19.72
CA GLN A 867 34.65 -13.36 -19.32
C GLN A 867 33.61 -13.53 -18.21
N VAL A 868 32.75 -14.55 -18.30
CA VAL A 868 31.78 -14.84 -17.24
C VAL A 868 32.49 -15.09 -15.90
N LYS A 869 33.57 -15.89 -15.88
CA LYS A 869 34.35 -16.11 -14.66
C LYS A 869 35.02 -14.83 -14.15
N ARG A 870 35.56 -14.01 -15.05
CA ARG A 870 36.17 -12.71 -14.70
C ARG A 870 35.16 -11.79 -14.03
N PHE A 871 34.01 -11.57 -14.65
CA PHE A 871 32.96 -10.69 -14.12
C PHE A 871 32.30 -11.25 -12.86
N GLY A 872 32.07 -12.57 -12.79
CA GLY A 872 31.53 -13.21 -11.59
C GLY A 872 32.45 -13.05 -10.37
N ARG A 873 33.77 -13.14 -10.54
CA ARG A 873 34.73 -12.88 -9.46
C ARG A 873 34.77 -11.41 -9.05
N ALA A 874 34.67 -10.49 -10.01
CA ALA A 874 34.58 -9.06 -9.72
C ALA A 874 33.29 -8.72 -8.96
N LEU A 875 32.16 -9.36 -9.30
CA LEU A 875 30.89 -9.26 -8.58
C LEU A 875 31.02 -9.74 -7.12
N VAL A 876 31.64 -10.90 -6.88
CA VAL A 876 31.88 -11.41 -5.51
C VAL A 876 32.79 -10.46 -4.72
N ALA A 877 33.82 -9.91 -5.35
CA ALA A 877 34.70 -8.93 -4.71
C ALA A 877 33.96 -7.62 -4.36
N ALA A 878 33.07 -7.16 -5.24
CA ALA A 878 32.23 -6.00 -5.03
C ALA A 878 31.28 -6.20 -3.83
N ALA A 879 30.58 -7.33 -3.76
CA ALA A 879 29.72 -7.67 -2.63
C ALA A 879 30.48 -7.75 -1.30
N ALA A 880 31.65 -8.39 -1.29
CA ALA A 880 32.51 -8.44 -0.11
C ALA A 880 33.00 -7.05 0.33
N ALA A 881 33.21 -6.12 -0.60
CA ALA A 881 33.54 -4.74 -0.29
C ALA A 881 32.33 -3.93 0.22
N GLN A 882 31.12 -4.17 -0.31
CA GLN A 882 29.88 -3.58 0.19
C GLN A 882 29.65 -3.95 1.67
N GLY A 883 29.75 -5.23 2.02
CA GLY A 883 29.57 -5.70 3.40
C GLY A 883 30.59 -5.10 4.38
N LYS A 884 31.83 -4.86 3.93
CA LYS A 884 32.84 -4.15 4.75
C LYS A 884 32.48 -2.69 5.02
N LEU A 885 31.72 -2.08 4.12
CA LEU A 885 31.26 -0.70 4.22
C LEU A 885 29.89 -0.58 4.89
N GLY A 886 29.21 -1.70 5.17
CA GLY A 886 27.84 -1.71 5.68
C GLY A 886 26.82 -1.21 4.65
N LEU A 887 27.06 -1.52 3.38
CA LEU A 887 26.24 -1.13 2.23
C LEU A 887 25.42 -2.32 1.67
N ASP A 888 24.98 -3.20 2.55
CA ASP A 888 24.13 -4.35 2.20
C ASP A 888 22.69 -3.89 1.93
N SER A 889 22.04 -4.51 0.93
CA SER A 889 20.63 -4.29 0.60
C SER A 889 20.04 -5.57 0.02
N ALA A 890 18.74 -5.83 0.23
CA ALA A 890 18.09 -7.03 -0.33
C ALA A 890 18.22 -7.12 -1.87
N LYS A 891 18.22 -5.97 -2.57
CA LYS A 891 18.38 -5.87 -4.02
C LYS A 891 19.77 -6.32 -4.47
N THR A 892 20.84 -5.86 -3.81
CA THR A 892 22.21 -6.26 -4.15
C THR A 892 22.53 -7.68 -3.72
N GLU A 893 22.03 -8.13 -2.58
CA GLU A 893 22.16 -9.53 -2.11
C GLU A 893 21.55 -10.52 -3.11
N SER A 894 20.35 -10.20 -3.63
CA SER A 894 19.69 -11.05 -4.63
C SER A 894 20.49 -11.15 -5.94
N LEU A 895 21.03 -10.03 -6.43
CA LEU A 895 21.88 -10.03 -7.63
C LEU A 895 23.23 -10.72 -7.41
N GLU A 896 23.81 -10.59 -6.21
CA GLU A 896 25.01 -11.34 -5.82
C GLU A 896 24.74 -12.85 -5.88
N GLN A 897 23.67 -13.29 -5.22
CA GLN A 897 23.25 -14.69 -5.15
C GLN A 897 23.08 -15.27 -6.56
N LEU A 898 22.35 -14.59 -7.45
CA LEU A 898 22.16 -15.02 -8.83
C LEU A 898 23.48 -15.05 -9.61
N GLY A 899 24.34 -14.04 -9.43
CA GLY A 899 25.65 -14.01 -10.07
C GLY A 899 26.56 -15.15 -9.63
N ARG A 900 26.51 -15.53 -8.35
CA ARG A 900 27.23 -16.69 -7.80
C ARG A 900 26.67 -18.01 -8.30
N VAL A 901 25.36 -18.12 -8.53
CA VAL A 901 24.76 -19.30 -9.20
C VAL A 901 25.36 -19.44 -10.60
N VAL A 902 25.36 -18.38 -11.40
CA VAL A 902 25.95 -18.40 -12.75
C VAL A 902 27.44 -18.76 -12.72
N LEU A 903 28.21 -18.18 -11.79
CA LEU A 903 29.63 -18.49 -11.63
C LEU A 903 29.85 -19.98 -11.28
N ALA A 904 29.10 -20.52 -10.31
CA ALA A 904 29.20 -21.92 -9.91
C ALA A 904 28.83 -22.89 -11.04
N LEU A 905 27.83 -22.55 -11.86
CA LEU A 905 27.47 -23.32 -13.05
C LEU A 905 28.64 -23.39 -14.05
N VAL A 906 29.26 -22.25 -14.35
CA VAL A 906 30.35 -22.14 -15.33
C VAL A 906 31.69 -22.69 -14.80
N GLU A 907 31.92 -22.65 -13.49
CA GLU A 907 33.08 -23.27 -12.84
C GLU A 907 32.89 -24.75 -12.52
N LYS A 908 31.67 -25.28 -12.68
CA LYS A 908 31.28 -26.66 -12.33
C LYS A 908 31.48 -26.97 -10.84
N ASP A 909 31.15 -26.00 -9.99
CA ASP A 909 31.28 -26.11 -8.54
C ASP A 909 29.96 -26.58 -7.88
N ALA A 910 29.80 -27.90 -7.78
CA ALA A 910 28.65 -28.54 -7.16
C ALA A 910 28.44 -28.14 -5.69
N LYS A 911 29.53 -27.93 -4.95
CA LYS A 911 29.45 -27.59 -3.53
C LYS A 911 28.86 -26.21 -3.35
N THR A 912 29.42 -25.21 -4.03
CA THR A 912 28.93 -23.84 -3.98
C THR A 912 27.51 -23.75 -4.52
N LEU A 913 27.21 -24.41 -5.65
CA LEU A 913 25.86 -24.42 -6.20
C LEU A 913 24.85 -25.00 -5.20
N ARG A 914 25.16 -26.12 -4.54
CA ARG A 914 24.29 -26.71 -3.52
C ARG A 914 24.02 -25.74 -2.36
N GLU A 915 25.04 -25.06 -1.86
CA GLU A 915 24.90 -24.06 -0.78
C GLU A 915 24.01 -22.89 -1.21
N LEU A 916 24.16 -22.42 -2.45
CA LEU A 916 23.32 -21.37 -3.01
C LEU A 916 21.86 -21.81 -3.17
N LEU A 917 21.60 -23.02 -3.68
CA LEU A 917 20.24 -23.54 -3.82
C LEU A 917 19.55 -23.75 -2.46
N LYS A 918 20.29 -24.18 -1.43
CA LYS A 918 19.79 -24.20 -0.04
C LYS A 918 19.39 -22.83 0.47
N ALA A 919 20.18 -21.81 0.15
CA ALA A 919 19.85 -20.43 0.50
C ALA A 919 18.56 -19.99 -0.21
N VAL A 920 18.40 -20.26 -1.50
CA VAL A 920 17.16 -19.97 -2.25
C VAL A 920 15.94 -20.64 -1.63
N ALA A 921 16.05 -21.93 -1.27
CA ALA A 921 14.97 -22.65 -0.59
C ALA A 921 14.63 -22.04 0.78
N LYS A 922 15.66 -21.64 1.54
CA LYS A 922 15.50 -21.03 2.86
C LYS A 922 14.86 -19.63 2.80
N GLU A 923 15.24 -18.80 1.84
CA GLU A 923 14.66 -17.44 1.69
C GLU A 923 13.18 -17.49 1.31
N ASN A 924 12.75 -18.55 0.61
CA ASN A 924 11.37 -18.76 0.17
C ASN A 924 10.80 -17.58 -0.65
N ASP A 925 11.66 -16.77 -1.27
CA ASP A 925 11.25 -15.72 -2.19
C ASP A 925 10.88 -16.32 -3.55
N LYS A 926 9.68 -16.00 -4.05
CA LYS A 926 9.25 -16.38 -5.40
C LYS A 926 10.18 -15.79 -6.47
N ARG A 927 10.58 -14.52 -6.35
CA ARG A 927 11.39 -13.83 -7.38
C ARG A 927 12.75 -14.49 -7.52
N LEU A 928 13.42 -14.71 -6.39
CA LEU A 928 14.70 -15.43 -6.37
C LEU A 928 14.58 -16.85 -6.93
N ARG A 929 13.51 -17.59 -6.63
CA ARG A 929 13.25 -18.92 -7.23
C ARG A 929 13.06 -18.85 -8.74
N ASP A 930 12.27 -17.90 -9.22
CA ASP A 930 11.97 -17.71 -10.64
C ASP A 930 13.25 -17.35 -11.43
N SER A 931 14.05 -16.42 -10.91
CA SER A 931 15.33 -16.03 -11.53
C SER A 931 16.38 -17.15 -11.45
N THR A 932 16.42 -17.91 -10.35
CA THR A 932 17.33 -19.07 -10.25
C THR A 932 16.96 -20.13 -11.29
N ALA A 933 15.68 -20.50 -11.38
CA ALA A 933 15.20 -21.45 -12.37
C ALA A 933 15.46 -20.97 -13.80
N GLN A 934 15.29 -19.67 -14.07
CA GLN A 934 15.65 -19.08 -15.36
C GLN A 934 17.13 -19.30 -15.66
N TRP A 935 18.04 -18.97 -14.74
CA TRP A 935 19.48 -19.14 -14.96
C TRP A 935 19.92 -20.59 -15.16
N LEU A 936 19.27 -21.54 -14.48
CA LEU A 936 19.51 -22.96 -14.73
C LEU A 936 19.14 -23.36 -16.17
N GLY A 937 18.09 -22.76 -16.74
CA GLY A 937 17.73 -22.96 -18.15
C GLY A 937 18.67 -22.21 -19.10
N ASP A 938 18.88 -20.92 -18.87
CA ASP A 938 19.63 -20.02 -19.76
C ASP A 938 21.10 -20.42 -19.91
N ALA A 939 21.72 -20.90 -18.82
CA ALA A 939 23.11 -21.36 -18.85
C ALA A 939 23.29 -22.73 -19.51
N SER A 940 22.23 -23.51 -19.72
CA SER A 940 22.31 -24.91 -20.18
C SER A 940 23.11 -25.12 -21.48
N ARG A 941 23.13 -24.11 -22.37
CA ARG A 941 23.84 -24.15 -23.66
C ARG A 941 25.37 -24.19 -23.54
N CYS A 942 25.94 -23.70 -22.43
CA CYS A 942 27.39 -23.69 -22.21
C CYS A 942 27.88 -24.80 -21.26
N LEU A 943 26.96 -25.65 -20.77
CA LEU A 943 27.26 -26.75 -19.87
C LEU A 943 27.28 -28.08 -20.64
N ASP A 944 28.18 -29.00 -20.28
CA ASP A 944 28.12 -30.36 -20.82
C ASP A 944 26.99 -31.15 -20.16
N ASP A 945 26.53 -32.21 -20.84
CA ASP A 945 25.35 -32.97 -20.42
C ASP A 945 25.51 -33.67 -19.07
N LYS A 946 26.72 -34.14 -18.75
CA LYS A 946 26.99 -34.79 -17.47
C LYS A 946 26.84 -33.80 -16.33
N TRP A 947 27.50 -32.65 -16.44
CA TRP A 947 27.41 -31.58 -15.46
C TRP A 947 25.98 -31.03 -15.34
N TYR A 948 25.30 -30.79 -16.47
CA TYR A 948 23.91 -30.32 -16.43
C TYR A 948 22.98 -31.33 -15.75
N GLY A 949 23.18 -32.63 -15.98
CA GLY A 949 22.44 -33.68 -15.29
C GLY A 949 22.62 -33.64 -13.76
N GLU A 950 23.81 -33.26 -13.27
CA GLU A 950 24.12 -33.04 -11.86
C GLU A 950 23.46 -31.75 -11.33
N VAL A 951 23.52 -30.63 -12.07
CA VAL A 951 22.84 -29.37 -11.73
C VAL A 951 21.35 -29.58 -11.47
N ILE A 952 20.67 -30.32 -12.35
CA ILE A 952 19.23 -30.61 -12.23
C ILE A 952 18.95 -31.56 -11.06
N GLN A 953 19.89 -32.45 -10.74
CA GLN A 953 19.78 -33.29 -9.54
C GLN A 953 19.92 -32.44 -8.26
N LEU A 954 20.82 -31.47 -8.23
CA LEU A 954 20.95 -30.52 -7.12
C LEU A 954 19.70 -29.65 -6.94
N TRP A 955 19.10 -29.17 -8.03
CA TRP A 955 17.81 -28.46 -7.98
C TRP A 955 16.71 -29.31 -7.32
N LYS A 956 16.61 -30.59 -7.70
CA LYS A 956 15.68 -31.54 -7.09
C LYS A 956 15.97 -31.77 -5.62
N GLU A 957 17.23 -31.89 -5.23
CA GLU A 957 17.61 -32.18 -3.85
C GLU A 957 17.32 -31.00 -2.91
N GLU A 958 17.57 -29.78 -3.36
CA GLU A 958 17.60 -28.62 -2.47
C GLU A 958 16.36 -27.71 -2.57
N ILE A 959 15.71 -27.62 -3.74
CA ILE A 959 14.56 -26.70 -3.96
C ILE A 959 13.29 -27.46 -4.32
N ASN A 960 13.34 -28.34 -5.32
CA ASN A 960 12.21 -29.11 -5.87
C ASN A 960 10.88 -28.34 -6.01
N TYR A 961 10.94 -27.06 -6.38
CA TYR A 961 9.75 -26.22 -6.42
C TYR A 961 8.89 -26.54 -7.65
N LYS A 962 7.77 -27.23 -7.42
CA LYS A 962 6.88 -27.79 -8.46
C LYS A 962 6.61 -26.82 -9.62
N PRO A 963 6.23 -25.55 -9.41
CA PRO A 963 5.89 -24.65 -10.52
C PRO A 963 7.03 -24.44 -11.51
N LYS A 964 8.31 -24.48 -11.10
CA LYS A 964 9.42 -23.98 -11.92
C LYS A 964 10.23 -25.02 -12.67
N TRP A 965 9.83 -26.29 -12.60
CA TRP A 965 10.49 -27.35 -13.37
C TRP A 965 10.40 -27.14 -14.89
N PHE A 966 9.21 -26.81 -15.39
CA PHE A 966 9.03 -26.52 -16.82
C PHE A 966 9.59 -25.16 -17.21
N TRP A 967 9.73 -24.21 -16.27
CA TRP A 967 10.49 -23.00 -16.53
C TRP A 967 11.94 -23.30 -16.89
N VAL A 968 12.64 -24.14 -16.10
CA VAL A 968 14.01 -24.57 -16.42
C VAL A 968 14.05 -25.24 -17.80
N ALA A 969 13.09 -26.12 -18.10
CA ALA A 969 13.04 -26.86 -19.37
C ALA A 969 12.81 -25.93 -20.58
N TRP A 970 11.80 -25.07 -20.54
CA TRP A 970 11.50 -24.14 -21.63
C TRP A 970 12.60 -23.11 -21.83
N ARG A 971 13.20 -22.60 -20.75
CA ARG A 971 14.36 -21.70 -20.84
C ARG A 971 15.55 -22.39 -21.50
N ALA A 972 15.84 -23.65 -21.18
CA ALA A 972 16.87 -24.42 -21.89
C ALA A 972 16.55 -24.59 -23.39
N ALA A 973 15.27 -24.79 -23.76
CA ALA A 973 14.86 -24.87 -25.15
C ALA A 973 15.10 -23.55 -25.90
N LEU A 974 14.64 -22.43 -25.31
CA LEU A 974 14.82 -21.08 -25.86
C LEU A 974 16.29 -20.66 -25.93
N SER A 975 17.14 -21.19 -25.04
CA SER A 975 18.58 -20.99 -25.06
C SER A 975 19.33 -21.97 -25.98
N LYS A 976 18.66 -22.59 -26.96
CA LYS A 976 19.27 -23.47 -27.98
C LYS A 976 19.83 -24.79 -27.41
N ALA A 977 19.24 -25.32 -26.34
CA ALA A 977 19.62 -26.61 -25.75
C ALA A 977 18.43 -27.60 -25.68
N PRO A 978 17.81 -27.98 -26.82
CA PRO A 978 16.57 -28.76 -26.84
C PRO A 978 16.69 -30.16 -26.22
N GLN A 979 17.85 -30.82 -26.33
CA GLN A 979 18.07 -32.13 -25.71
C GLN A 979 18.04 -32.04 -24.17
N LYS A 980 18.70 -31.02 -23.61
CA LYS A 980 18.70 -30.73 -22.17
C LYS A 980 17.31 -30.34 -21.69
N ALA A 981 16.58 -29.55 -22.47
CA ALA A 981 15.19 -29.21 -22.19
C ALA A 981 14.31 -30.46 -22.05
N LEU A 982 14.36 -31.39 -23.01
CA LEU A 982 13.59 -32.65 -22.95
C LEU A 982 14.02 -33.55 -21.79
N ALA A 983 15.31 -33.54 -21.42
CA ALA A 983 15.80 -34.29 -20.27
C ALA A 983 15.22 -33.76 -18.94
N VAL A 984 15.15 -32.43 -18.78
CA VAL A 984 14.53 -31.79 -17.60
C VAL A 984 13.03 -32.04 -17.57
N ALA A 985 12.34 -31.84 -18.69
CA ALA A 985 10.90 -32.07 -18.82
C ALA A 985 10.51 -33.52 -18.48
N LYS A 986 11.29 -34.51 -18.95
CA LYS A 986 11.09 -35.92 -18.60
C LYS A 986 11.24 -36.17 -17.10
N ARG A 987 12.21 -35.53 -16.44
CA ARG A 987 12.41 -35.64 -14.98
C ARG A 987 11.23 -35.00 -14.23
N ALA A 988 10.76 -33.84 -14.67
CA ALA A 988 9.60 -33.17 -14.09
C ALA A 988 8.33 -34.04 -14.15
N ALA A 989 8.04 -34.63 -15.32
CA ALA A 989 6.92 -35.55 -15.51
C ALA A 989 7.01 -36.81 -14.64
N ALA A 990 8.23 -37.32 -14.40
CA ALA A 990 8.44 -38.46 -13.51
C ALA A 990 8.29 -38.07 -12.02
N GLU A 991 8.74 -36.87 -11.64
CA GLU A 991 8.67 -36.36 -10.26
C GLU A 991 7.21 -36.08 -9.85
N PHE A 992 6.43 -35.44 -10.72
CA PHE A 992 5.03 -35.08 -10.46
C PHE A 992 4.05 -35.94 -11.27
N LYS A 993 4.29 -37.25 -11.30
CA LYS A 993 3.49 -38.23 -12.04
C LYS A 993 1.98 -38.22 -11.71
N ASP A 994 1.62 -37.77 -10.51
CA ASP A 994 0.24 -37.70 -10.05
C ASP A 994 -0.50 -36.44 -10.56
N ASP A 995 0.22 -35.53 -11.21
CA ASP A 995 -0.34 -34.37 -11.91
C ASP A 995 -0.25 -34.59 -13.43
N PRO A 996 -1.37 -34.93 -14.11
CA PRO A 996 -1.33 -35.25 -15.53
C PRO A 996 -0.82 -34.10 -16.41
N SER A 997 -0.93 -32.84 -15.95
CA SER A 997 -0.43 -31.66 -16.69
C SER A 997 1.06 -31.76 -16.98
N PHE A 998 1.83 -32.38 -16.09
CA PHE A 998 3.27 -32.52 -16.27
C PHE A 998 3.61 -33.56 -17.34
N SER A 999 2.85 -34.65 -17.41
CA SER A 999 3.04 -35.65 -18.47
C SER A 999 2.61 -35.10 -19.84
N GLU A 1000 1.51 -34.36 -19.89
CA GLU A 1000 1.01 -33.70 -21.10
C GLU A 1000 2.00 -32.65 -21.63
N GLU A 1001 2.56 -31.83 -20.74
CA GLU A 1001 3.55 -30.81 -21.11
C GLU A 1001 4.84 -31.43 -21.65
N TYR A 1002 5.34 -32.51 -21.03
CA TYR A 1002 6.50 -33.23 -21.56
C TYR A 1002 6.25 -33.78 -22.97
N GLU A 1003 5.08 -34.37 -23.20
CA GLU A 1003 4.69 -34.88 -24.52
C GLU A 1003 4.57 -33.77 -25.56
N PHE A 1004 4.03 -32.63 -25.18
CA PHE A 1004 3.96 -31.43 -26.01
C PHE A 1004 5.36 -30.90 -26.37
N MET A 1005 6.26 -30.77 -25.39
CA MET A 1005 7.66 -30.40 -25.64
C MET A 1005 8.36 -31.39 -26.58
N ARG A 1006 8.12 -32.70 -26.41
CA ARG A 1006 8.69 -33.73 -27.28
C ARG A 1006 8.23 -33.59 -28.73
N GLN A 1007 6.97 -33.22 -28.96
CA GLN A 1007 6.43 -32.99 -30.29
C GLN A 1007 7.09 -31.76 -30.95
N ILE A 1008 7.28 -30.67 -30.21
CA ILE A 1008 7.87 -29.43 -30.74
C ILE A 1008 9.37 -29.55 -30.95
N LEU A 1009 10.10 -30.06 -29.95
CA LEU A 1009 11.57 -30.03 -29.92
C LEU A 1009 12.20 -31.30 -30.53
N GLY A 1010 11.45 -32.40 -30.62
CA GLY A 1010 11.94 -33.68 -31.13
C GLY A 1010 12.59 -33.62 -32.52
N PRO A 1011 12.03 -32.88 -33.50
CA PRO A 1011 12.66 -32.69 -34.81
C PRO A 1011 14.05 -32.06 -34.74
N ALA A 1012 14.24 -31.04 -33.89
CA ALA A 1012 15.52 -30.35 -33.73
C ALA A 1012 16.58 -31.26 -33.09
N VAL A 1013 16.20 -32.06 -32.09
CA VAL A 1013 17.12 -33.03 -31.45
C VAL A 1013 17.58 -34.11 -32.44
N LYS A 1014 16.67 -34.64 -33.26
CA LYS A 1014 17.05 -35.61 -34.31
C LYS A 1014 17.99 -35.01 -35.35
N ALA A 1015 17.82 -33.73 -35.67
CA ALA A 1015 18.70 -33.04 -36.61
C ALA A 1015 20.11 -32.81 -36.02
N SER A 1016 20.23 -32.49 -34.73
CA SER A 1016 21.54 -32.35 -34.07
C SER A 1016 22.29 -33.68 -33.96
N ASP A 1017 21.58 -34.78 -33.68
CA ASP A 1017 22.19 -36.12 -33.58
C ASP A 1017 22.70 -36.65 -34.94
N ALA A 1018 22.17 -36.12 -36.06
CA ALA A 1018 22.54 -36.53 -37.42
C ALA A 1018 23.69 -35.71 -38.02
N ALA A 1019 24.07 -34.58 -37.42
CA ALA A 1019 25.19 -33.77 -37.89
C ALA A 1019 26.52 -34.44 -37.49
N PRO A 1020 27.46 -34.71 -38.42
CA PRO A 1020 28.76 -35.28 -38.07
C PRO A 1020 29.54 -34.28 -37.18
N HIS A 1021 29.87 -34.74 -35.97
CA HIS A 1021 30.61 -33.98 -34.95
C HIS A 1021 32.07 -33.71 -35.33
#